data_AF-A0A2N5Y038-F1
#
_entry.id   AF-A0A2N5Y038-F1
#
_cell.length_a   1.000
_cell.length_b   1.000
_cell.length_c   1.000
_cell.angle_alpha   90.00
_cell.angle_beta   90.00
_cell.angle_gamma   90.00
#
_symmetry.space_group_name_H-M   'P 1'
#
loop_
_entity.id
_entity.type
_entity.pdbx_description
1 polymer ?
#
loop_
_entity_poly.entity_id
_entity_poly.type
_entity_poly.pdbx_seq_one_letter_code
_entity_poly.pdbx_strand_id
1 'polypeptide(L)'
;MKRGLLYLLGATLLAACGGGGGAGDSTGTSPATDANDVACTGQCATADTLLTEADVRQVLARGVHQAEVLGAAATIAVVDRVGNVLAVYRMGAVGAGNDVTISTRFPTDISTGLEGIVLPVAVGGDALAAITKAVTGAYLSSEGNAFSTRTANQIVQEHFNPGEQNQPAGPLFGVQFSQLACSDFTQASAGISVGPQRSPLGLAADPGGFPLYKEGTPVGGVGVIADGRYSIDSNILDTDVDLDEQIALAASFGLSAPLDRRADRITVEGKVFRFSDTDFADLPADPAQATDFGSLADNGQLLAVPGYSNGQIVAGTAFGQPGSGIRPASGFAGLDAFVFVDAANGNRYPPRAGSDTAELAGDAFSAAEVRQLLGSALTVANRSRAQIRRPVGSQARVTVSVVDSRGAVLGMVRTRDAPVFGADVSLQKARTAVLFSSRDAADFLRGITQPAQYLNPDLSPAAQVQIGSYVDAAQTFIGPQALTDGTAFSDRAGGNLSRPFYPDGIVGNPAGPFSKSFLNNEWSVFSTGLQLDLAFNRIIEHVAFVVGLSGVDVVDNCAQSSAPRIANGIQIFPGSVPVYRGDTLIGGIGVSGDGIEQDDMIAFLGLHEAGEALGGSINNAPVALRADQLTPGGTRLRYIQCPQTPYIDSDTQNVCAGK
;
A
#
# COMPACT_ATOMS: atom_id res chain seq x y z
N MET A 1 -37.43 -75.13 24.40
CA MET A 1 -37.24 -76.05 23.26
C MET A 1 -36.59 -75.25 22.12
N LYS A 2 -35.34 -75.59 21.77
CA LYS A 2 -34.53 -75.14 20.61
C LYS A 2 -34.12 -73.64 20.53
N ARG A 3 -32.83 -73.37 20.75
CA ARG A 3 -31.80 -72.89 19.76
C ARG A 3 -31.77 -71.35 19.74
N GLY A 4 -30.66 -70.62 19.88
CA GLY A 4 -29.23 -70.90 19.80
C GLY A 4 -28.56 -69.68 19.13
N LEU A 5 -27.30 -69.45 19.48
CA LEU A 5 -26.25 -68.75 18.71
C LEU A 5 -25.89 -67.28 19.07
N LEU A 6 -24.64 -67.17 19.53
CA LEU A 6 -23.73 -66.03 19.55
C LEU A 6 -23.75 -65.20 18.26
N TYR A 7 -23.65 -63.87 18.39
CA TYR A 7 -22.97 -63.02 17.41
C TYR A 7 -21.98 -62.09 18.12
N LEU A 8 -20.70 -62.26 17.77
CA LEU A 8 -19.65 -61.25 17.92
C LEU A 8 -20.05 -60.00 17.11
N LEU A 9 -19.97 -58.81 17.71
CA LEU A 9 -19.78 -57.58 16.94
C LEU A 9 -18.36 -57.07 17.16
N GLY A 10 -17.59 -57.09 16.08
CA GLY A 10 -16.26 -56.50 16.00
C GLY A 10 -16.33 -54.97 15.97
N ALA A 11 -15.37 -54.35 16.64
CA ALA A 11 -15.12 -52.92 16.58
C ALA A 11 -14.55 -52.55 15.20
N THR A 12 -15.30 -51.77 14.43
CA THR A 12 -14.78 -51.04 13.26
C THR A 12 -14.48 -49.62 13.66
N LEU A 13 -13.19 -49.28 13.68
CA LEU A 13 -12.66 -47.91 13.71
C LEU A 13 -13.12 -47.16 12.45
N LEU A 14 -13.97 -46.16 12.62
CA LEU A 14 -14.20 -45.12 11.62
C LEU A 14 -13.25 -43.96 11.96
N ALA A 15 -12.20 -43.82 11.15
CA ALA A 15 -11.44 -42.58 11.05
C ALA A 15 -12.37 -41.52 10.46
N ALA A 16 -12.83 -40.59 11.30
CA ALA A 16 -13.51 -39.39 10.85
C ALA A 16 -12.45 -38.39 10.38
N CYS A 17 -12.36 -38.18 9.06
CA CYS A 17 -11.75 -36.99 8.49
C CYS A 17 -12.56 -35.77 8.98
N GLY A 18 -11.96 -34.96 9.85
CA GLY A 18 -12.54 -33.70 10.30
C GLY A 18 -12.53 -32.67 9.19
N GLY A 19 -13.56 -32.66 8.34
CA GLY A 19 -13.93 -31.51 7.54
C GLY A 19 -14.73 -30.55 8.41
N GLY A 20 -14.04 -29.56 8.99
CA GLY A 20 -14.68 -28.46 9.71
C GLY A 20 -15.32 -27.50 8.70
N GLY A 21 -16.55 -27.79 8.29
CA GLY A 21 -17.41 -26.81 7.66
C GLY A 21 -17.85 -25.80 8.72
N GLY A 22 -17.31 -24.58 8.66
CA GLY A 22 -17.84 -23.45 9.42
C GLY A 22 -19.33 -23.29 9.08
N ALA A 23 -20.17 -23.27 10.11
CA ALA A 23 -21.58 -22.96 9.98
C ALA A 23 -21.71 -21.61 9.26
N GLY A 24 -22.50 -21.57 8.18
CA GLY A 24 -22.75 -20.36 7.41
C GLY A 24 -23.30 -19.26 8.31
N ASP A 25 -22.53 -18.22 8.53
CA ASP A 25 -22.99 -16.97 9.14
C ASP A 25 -24.01 -16.32 8.20
N SER A 26 -25.21 -16.04 8.70
CA SER A 26 -26.28 -15.36 7.96
C SER A 26 -25.94 -13.92 7.57
N THR A 27 -24.83 -13.36 8.07
CA THR A 27 -24.37 -12.00 7.74
C THR A 27 -23.26 -11.95 6.69
N GLY A 28 -22.69 -13.11 6.30
CA GLY A 28 -21.63 -13.19 5.29
C GLY A 28 -20.29 -12.55 5.71
N THR A 29 -20.09 -12.25 6.99
CA THR A 29 -18.87 -11.61 7.52
C THR A 29 -18.04 -12.56 8.39
N SER A 30 -16.73 -12.31 8.46
CA SER A 30 -15.82 -13.04 9.35
C SER A 30 -16.00 -12.55 10.80
N PRO A 31 -15.85 -13.42 11.83
CA PRO A 31 -15.84 -12.98 13.22
C PRO A 31 -14.62 -12.08 13.52
N ALA A 32 -14.74 -11.20 14.50
CA ALA A 32 -13.64 -10.32 14.95
C ALA A 32 -12.72 -10.98 16.00
N THR A 33 -13.04 -12.21 16.38
CA THR A 33 -12.38 -13.02 17.41
C THR A 33 -11.95 -14.36 16.83
N ASP A 34 -10.94 -14.97 17.45
CA ASP A 34 -10.52 -16.34 17.15
C ASP A 34 -11.52 -17.39 17.68
N ALA A 35 -11.21 -18.68 17.45
CA ALA A 35 -12.01 -19.79 17.95
C ALA A 35 -12.14 -19.87 19.49
N ASN A 36 -11.33 -19.11 20.24
CA ASN A 36 -11.37 -19.02 21.70
C ASN A 36 -11.99 -17.69 22.19
N ASP A 37 -12.64 -16.93 21.31
CA ASP A 37 -13.25 -15.63 21.57
C ASP A 37 -12.25 -14.53 21.98
N VAL A 38 -10.99 -14.65 21.54
CA VAL A 38 -9.96 -13.62 21.75
C VAL A 38 -9.97 -12.65 20.57
N ALA A 39 -10.09 -11.35 20.86
CA ALA A 39 -10.11 -10.30 19.83
C ALA A 39 -8.83 -10.31 18.98
N CYS A 40 -8.98 -10.47 17.67
CA CYS A 40 -7.85 -10.46 16.74
C CYS A 40 -7.24 -9.06 16.64
N THR A 41 -5.97 -8.91 17.02
CA THR A 41 -5.22 -7.64 17.00
C THR A 41 -3.78 -7.82 16.47
N GLY A 42 -3.56 -8.96 15.80
CA GLY A 42 -2.36 -9.35 15.08
C GLY A 42 -1.91 -10.79 15.36
N GLN A 43 -2.60 -11.50 16.26
CA GLN A 43 -2.19 -12.81 16.78
C GLN A 43 -3.01 -13.99 16.24
N CYS A 44 -4.07 -13.75 15.46
CA CYS A 44 -4.97 -14.81 15.02
C CYS A 44 -4.46 -15.60 13.80
N ALA A 45 -3.54 -15.02 13.01
CA ALA A 45 -2.92 -15.72 11.89
C ALA A 45 -2.16 -17.00 12.34
N THR A 46 -2.56 -18.15 11.78
CA THR A 46 -1.89 -19.45 11.98
C THR A 46 -1.36 -20.03 10.65
N ALA A 47 -0.74 -21.20 10.70
CA ALA A 47 -0.30 -21.92 9.49
C ALA A 47 -1.46 -22.38 8.58
N ASP A 48 -2.68 -22.45 9.12
CA ASP A 48 -3.88 -22.90 8.39
C ASP A 48 -4.74 -21.72 7.89
N THR A 49 -4.40 -20.49 8.30
CA THR A 49 -5.13 -19.27 7.96
C THR A 49 -4.69 -18.75 6.58
N LEU A 50 -5.21 -19.38 5.53
CA LEU A 50 -4.95 -19.05 4.12
C LEU A 50 -6.19 -19.28 3.23
N LEU A 51 -6.18 -18.68 2.04
CA LEU A 51 -7.17 -18.96 0.98
C LEU A 51 -6.85 -20.28 0.30
N THR A 52 -7.74 -21.26 0.42
CA THR A 52 -7.65 -22.53 -0.29
C THR A 52 -8.16 -22.39 -1.73
N GLU A 53 -7.88 -23.35 -2.61
CA GLU A 53 -8.48 -23.35 -3.96
C GLU A 53 -10.02 -23.36 -3.91
N ALA A 54 -10.61 -24.01 -2.91
CA ALA A 54 -12.06 -24.02 -2.73
C ALA A 54 -12.58 -22.63 -2.38
N ASP A 55 -11.89 -21.91 -1.49
CA ASP A 55 -12.23 -20.52 -1.15
C ASP A 55 -12.16 -19.63 -2.40
N VAL A 56 -11.08 -19.76 -3.20
CA VAL A 56 -10.91 -18.98 -4.44
C VAL A 56 -12.03 -19.27 -5.45
N ARG A 57 -12.39 -20.55 -5.66
CA ARG A 57 -13.51 -20.93 -6.54
C ARG A 57 -14.82 -20.31 -6.07
N GLN A 58 -15.06 -20.26 -4.77
CA GLN A 58 -16.27 -19.68 -4.20
C GLN A 58 -16.35 -18.17 -4.43
N VAL A 59 -15.22 -17.44 -4.24
CA VAL A 59 -15.11 -16.01 -4.54
C VAL A 59 -15.44 -15.74 -6.01
N LEU A 60 -14.84 -16.49 -6.93
CA LEU A 60 -15.11 -16.35 -8.36
C LEU A 60 -16.57 -16.64 -8.72
N ALA A 61 -17.13 -17.75 -8.22
CA ALA A 61 -18.51 -18.13 -8.50
C ALA A 61 -19.53 -17.06 -8.08
N ARG A 62 -19.34 -16.47 -6.89
CA ARG A 62 -20.19 -15.41 -6.37
C ARG A 62 -20.13 -14.13 -7.19
N GLY A 63 -18.92 -13.71 -7.58
CA GLY A 63 -18.75 -12.55 -8.45
C GLY A 63 -19.40 -12.77 -9.82
N VAL A 64 -19.17 -13.93 -10.45
CA VAL A 64 -19.80 -14.26 -11.75
C VAL A 64 -21.33 -14.29 -11.63
N HIS A 65 -21.87 -14.93 -10.59
CA HIS A 65 -23.30 -14.96 -10.34
C HIS A 65 -23.91 -13.55 -10.22
N GLN A 66 -23.27 -12.68 -9.45
CA GLN A 66 -23.72 -11.30 -9.27
C GLN A 66 -23.65 -10.50 -10.59
N ALA A 67 -22.59 -10.67 -11.37
CA ALA A 67 -22.43 -10.03 -12.67
C ALA A 67 -23.53 -10.45 -13.66
N GLU A 68 -23.86 -11.75 -13.73
CA GLU A 68 -24.93 -12.28 -14.57
C GLU A 68 -26.30 -11.69 -14.19
N VAL A 69 -26.60 -11.59 -12.90
CA VAL A 69 -27.85 -11.01 -12.39
C VAL A 69 -27.97 -9.53 -12.75
N LEU A 70 -26.84 -8.80 -12.72
CA LEU A 70 -26.77 -7.39 -13.12
C LEU A 70 -26.77 -7.20 -14.65
N GLY A 71 -26.75 -8.29 -15.44
CA GLY A 71 -26.63 -8.21 -16.90
C GLY A 71 -25.28 -7.66 -17.37
N ALA A 72 -24.23 -7.83 -16.55
CA ALA A 72 -22.88 -7.33 -16.76
C ALA A 72 -21.91 -8.47 -17.08
N ALA A 73 -20.74 -8.08 -17.60
CA ALA A 73 -19.60 -8.97 -17.79
C ALA A 73 -18.41 -8.41 -17.01
N ALA A 74 -17.69 -9.27 -16.29
CA ALA A 74 -16.64 -8.84 -15.37
C ALA A 74 -15.34 -9.64 -15.55
N THR A 75 -14.25 -8.98 -15.18
CA THR A 75 -12.95 -9.60 -14.90
C THR A 75 -12.71 -9.53 -13.39
N ILE A 76 -12.45 -10.69 -12.78
CA ILE A 76 -12.33 -10.86 -11.33
C ILE A 76 -10.94 -11.42 -11.03
N ALA A 77 -10.20 -10.75 -10.14
CA ALA A 77 -8.91 -11.20 -9.64
C ALA A 77 -8.98 -11.49 -8.14
N VAL A 78 -8.30 -12.56 -7.72
CA VAL A 78 -8.18 -12.94 -6.30
C VAL A 78 -6.70 -13.06 -5.97
N VAL A 79 -6.27 -12.45 -4.87
CA VAL A 79 -4.88 -12.49 -4.39
C VAL A 79 -4.81 -12.97 -2.95
N ASP A 80 -3.70 -13.56 -2.54
CA ASP A 80 -3.42 -13.85 -1.13
C ASP A 80 -2.94 -12.60 -0.36
N ARG A 81 -2.70 -12.78 0.94
CA ARG A 81 -2.30 -11.69 1.86
C ARG A 81 -1.02 -10.96 1.45
N VAL A 82 -0.13 -11.60 0.71
CA VAL A 82 1.15 -11.04 0.26
C VAL A 82 1.17 -10.81 -1.26
N GLY A 83 0.00 -10.82 -1.90
CA GLY A 83 -0.21 -10.37 -3.28
C GLY A 83 0.04 -11.44 -4.34
N ASN A 84 0.22 -12.71 -3.98
CA ASN A 84 0.26 -13.77 -4.99
C ASN A 84 -1.10 -13.84 -5.66
N VAL A 85 -1.15 -13.76 -7.00
CA VAL A 85 -2.39 -13.87 -7.75
C VAL A 85 -2.82 -15.33 -7.79
N LEU A 86 -3.96 -15.62 -7.16
CA LEU A 86 -4.50 -16.96 -6.99
C LEU A 86 -5.40 -17.38 -8.14
N ALA A 87 -6.07 -16.42 -8.76
CA ALA A 87 -6.83 -16.60 -9.98
C ALA A 87 -7.13 -15.24 -10.63
N VAL A 88 -7.23 -15.25 -11.96
CA VAL A 88 -7.86 -14.16 -12.74
C VAL A 88 -8.86 -14.82 -13.67
N TYR A 89 -10.13 -14.45 -13.57
CA TYR A 89 -11.20 -15.00 -14.39
C TYR A 89 -11.87 -13.87 -15.17
N ARG A 90 -12.03 -14.05 -16.49
CA ARG A 90 -12.73 -13.12 -17.36
C ARG A 90 -13.96 -13.80 -17.94
N MET A 91 -15.12 -13.19 -17.75
CA MET A 91 -16.37 -13.65 -18.36
C MET A 91 -16.33 -13.52 -19.89
N GLY A 92 -16.96 -14.44 -20.61
CA GLY A 92 -16.87 -14.55 -22.08
C GLY A 92 -17.43 -13.35 -22.84
N ALA A 93 -18.30 -12.55 -22.21
CA ALA A 93 -18.88 -11.34 -22.78
C ALA A 93 -17.97 -10.09 -22.64
N VAL A 94 -16.84 -10.18 -21.93
CA VAL A 94 -15.85 -9.08 -21.87
C VAL A 94 -15.08 -9.02 -23.20
N GLY A 95 -15.20 -7.88 -23.90
CA GLY A 95 -14.57 -7.66 -25.21
C GLY A 95 -14.00 -6.25 -25.37
N ALA A 96 -13.75 -5.82 -26.60
CA ALA A 96 -13.15 -4.49 -26.88
C ALA A 96 -14.03 -3.31 -26.41
N GLY A 97 -15.33 -3.51 -26.19
CA GLY A 97 -16.21 -2.50 -25.59
C GLY A 97 -15.98 -2.29 -24.10
N ASN A 98 -15.14 -3.11 -23.46
CA ASN A 98 -14.79 -3.07 -22.04
C ASN A 98 -13.34 -2.61 -21.82
N ASP A 99 -12.71 -1.97 -22.82
CA ASP A 99 -11.40 -1.34 -22.65
C ASP A 99 -11.41 -0.40 -21.44
N VAL A 100 -10.38 -0.51 -20.59
CA VAL A 100 -10.36 0.19 -19.31
C VAL A 100 -9.72 1.56 -19.48
N THR A 101 -10.47 2.63 -19.21
CA THR A 101 -9.93 3.99 -19.24
C THR A 101 -9.54 4.44 -17.83
N ILE A 102 -8.26 4.81 -17.64
CA ILE A 102 -7.79 5.45 -16.42
C ILE A 102 -8.23 6.91 -16.45
N SER A 103 -9.15 7.31 -15.59
CA SER A 103 -9.46 8.74 -15.44
C SER A 103 -10.19 9.07 -14.16
N THR A 104 -9.92 10.26 -13.62
CA THR A 104 -10.68 10.79 -12.49
C THR A 104 -12.07 11.30 -12.86
N ARG A 105 -12.31 11.63 -14.13
CA ARG A 105 -13.60 12.19 -14.62
C ARG A 105 -13.93 11.70 -16.03
N PHE A 106 -15.22 11.60 -16.32
CA PHE A 106 -15.73 11.19 -17.62
C PHE A 106 -16.71 12.26 -18.15
N PRO A 107 -16.43 12.94 -19.28
CA PRO A 107 -15.26 12.78 -20.16
C PRO A 107 -13.96 13.26 -19.52
N THR A 108 -12.83 12.65 -19.92
CA THR A 108 -11.49 13.02 -19.47
C THR A 108 -11.09 14.41 -19.99
N ASP A 109 -10.67 15.28 -19.09
CA ASP A 109 -10.31 16.67 -19.39
C ASP A 109 -8.91 17.08 -18.87
N ILE A 110 -8.23 16.17 -18.17
CA ILE A 110 -6.83 16.31 -17.73
C ILE A 110 -5.95 15.51 -18.69
N SER A 111 -4.86 16.11 -19.15
CA SER A 111 -3.97 15.52 -20.17
C SER A 111 -2.55 15.23 -19.66
N THR A 112 -2.39 15.15 -18.35
CA THR A 112 -1.11 14.95 -17.66
C THR A 112 -1.14 13.66 -16.84
N GLY A 113 0.02 13.09 -16.56
CA GLY A 113 0.10 11.86 -15.78
C GLY A 113 -0.57 10.70 -16.51
N LEU A 114 -1.25 9.83 -15.76
CA LEU A 114 -1.91 8.63 -16.29
C LEU A 114 -3.34 8.89 -16.80
N GLU A 115 -3.84 10.13 -16.72
CA GLU A 115 -5.18 10.49 -17.16
C GLU A 115 -5.40 10.23 -18.66
N GLY A 116 -6.50 9.55 -18.98
CA GLY A 116 -6.90 9.24 -20.34
C GLY A 116 -6.20 8.03 -20.97
N ILE A 117 -5.29 7.36 -20.25
CA ILE A 117 -4.66 6.13 -20.74
C ILE A 117 -5.72 5.03 -20.83
N VAL A 118 -5.76 4.37 -21.99
CA VAL A 118 -6.63 3.22 -22.24
C VAL A 118 -5.82 1.93 -22.13
N LEU A 119 -6.31 0.99 -21.33
CA LEU A 119 -5.78 -0.36 -21.17
C LEU A 119 -6.67 -1.34 -21.96
N PRO A 120 -6.26 -1.79 -23.16
CA PRO A 120 -7.16 -2.55 -24.01
C PRO A 120 -7.37 -3.99 -23.49
N VAL A 121 -8.62 -4.46 -23.53
CA VAL A 121 -8.99 -5.84 -23.14
C VAL A 121 -8.31 -6.87 -24.01
N ALA A 122 -8.14 -6.55 -25.30
CA ALA A 122 -7.49 -7.41 -26.30
C ALA A 122 -6.09 -7.87 -25.86
N VAL A 123 -5.46 -7.10 -24.97
CA VAL A 123 -4.12 -7.36 -24.46
C VAL A 123 -4.07 -7.50 -22.94
N GLY A 124 -5.21 -7.63 -22.26
CA GLY A 124 -5.25 -7.91 -20.82
C GLY A 124 -5.36 -6.71 -19.88
N GLY A 125 -5.71 -5.52 -20.38
CA GLY A 125 -5.78 -4.29 -19.57
C GLY A 125 -6.72 -4.36 -18.36
N ASP A 126 -7.90 -4.95 -18.53
CA ASP A 126 -8.88 -5.24 -17.49
C ASP A 126 -8.33 -6.16 -16.39
N ALA A 127 -7.49 -7.14 -16.73
CA ALA A 127 -6.86 -8.01 -15.75
C ALA A 127 -5.86 -7.23 -14.88
N LEU A 128 -5.12 -6.27 -15.44
CA LEU A 128 -4.21 -5.41 -14.67
C LEU A 128 -4.96 -4.57 -13.65
N ALA A 129 -6.06 -3.96 -14.06
CA ALA A 129 -6.89 -3.14 -13.20
C ALA A 129 -7.56 -3.98 -12.09
N ALA A 130 -8.10 -5.17 -12.41
CA ALA A 130 -8.67 -6.08 -11.42
C ALA A 130 -7.64 -6.58 -10.40
N ILE A 131 -6.43 -6.97 -10.84
CA ILE A 131 -5.33 -7.36 -9.94
C ILE A 131 -4.95 -6.19 -9.02
N THR A 132 -4.85 -4.97 -9.57
CA THR A 132 -4.48 -3.78 -8.78
C THR A 132 -5.51 -3.51 -7.67
N LYS A 133 -6.80 -3.63 -7.97
CA LYS A 133 -7.89 -3.54 -6.97
C LYS A 133 -7.79 -4.64 -5.90
N ALA A 134 -7.52 -5.88 -6.32
CA ALA A 134 -7.39 -7.02 -5.41
C ALA A 134 -6.21 -6.87 -4.43
N VAL A 135 -5.04 -6.47 -4.95
CA VAL A 135 -3.84 -6.18 -4.13
C VAL A 135 -4.12 -5.05 -3.15
N THR A 136 -4.83 -4.01 -3.58
CA THR A 136 -5.19 -2.89 -2.70
C THR A 136 -6.05 -3.35 -1.52
N GLY A 137 -7.10 -4.14 -1.79
CA GLY A 137 -7.90 -4.77 -0.74
C GLY A 137 -7.06 -5.62 0.22
N ALA A 138 -6.15 -6.43 -0.32
CA ALA A 138 -5.28 -7.29 0.49
C ALA A 138 -4.26 -6.51 1.35
N TYR A 139 -3.75 -5.37 0.90
CA TYR A 139 -2.56 -4.74 1.47
C TYR A 139 -2.84 -3.67 2.52
N LEU A 140 -3.97 -2.96 2.42
CA LEU A 140 -4.34 -1.86 3.34
C LEU A 140 -4.93 -2.33 4.68
N SER A 141 -5.30 -3.60 4.75
CA SER A 141 -5.98 -4.19 5.89
C SER A 141 -5.02 -4.88 6.86
N SER A 142 -5.49 -5.07 8.10
CA SER A 142 -4.83 -5.80 9.18
C SER A 142 -5.88 -6.51 10.05
N GLU A 143 -5.49 -7.28 11.05
CA GLU A 143 -6.46 -7.78 12.03
C GLU A 143 -7.19 -6.64 12.74
N GLY A 144 -6.56 -5.45 12.86
CA GLY A 144 -7.10 -4.25 13.50
C GLY A 144 -8.05 -3.40 12.66
N ASN A 145 -8.03 -3.52 11.33
CA ASN A 145 -8.77 -2.64 10.42
C ASN A 145 -9.01 -3.29 9.05
N ALA A 146 -10.15 -2.98 8.44
CA ALA A 146 -10.47 -3.41 7.09
C ALA A 146 -10.78 -2.22 6.19
N PHE A 147 -9.93 -2.02 5.19
CA PHE A 147 -10.02 -0.95 4.21
C PHE A 147 -10.19 -1.53 2.81
N SER A 148 -11.16 -1.01 2.07
CA SER A 148 -11.44 -1.33 0.67
C SER A 148 -10.79 -0.29 -0.26
N THR A 149 -10.95 -0.46 -1.57
CA THR A 149 -10.56 0.60 -2.52
C THR A 149 -11.39 1.88 -2.37
N ARG A 150 -12.61 1.84 -1.81
CA ARG A 150 -13.34 3.08 -1.42
C ARG A 150 -12.68 3.81 -0.26
N THR A 151 -12.13 3.07 0.70
CA THR A 151 -11.34 3.71 1.75
C THR A 151 -10.08 4.34 1.16
N ALA A 152 -9.38 3.60 0.29
CA ALA A 152 -8.21 4.10 -0.42
C ALA A 152 -8.53 5.35 -1.24
N ASN A 153 -9.69 5.38 -1.91
CA ASN A 153 -10.20 6.54 -2.62
C ASN A 153 -10.22 7.79 -1.76
N GLN A 154 -10.97 7.76 -0.65
CA GLN A 154 -11.20 8.92 0.19
C GLN A 154 -9.88 9.52 0.71
N ILE A 155 -8.90 8.68 1.05
CA ILE A 155 -7.67 9.12 1.72
C ILE A 155 -6.56 9.62 0.80
N VAL A 156 -6.76 9.61 -0.52
CA VAL A 156 -5.74 10.03 -1.51
C VAL A 156 -6.10 11.29 -2.29
N GLN A 157 -7.19 11.95 -1.94
CA GLN A 157 -7.77 13.05 -2.72
C GLN A 157 -7.17 14.41 -2.33
N GLU A 158 -7.51 15.48 -3.08
CA GLU A 158 -7.00 16.84 -2.88
C GLU A 158 -7.38 17.44 -1.52
N HIS A 159 -8.46 16.92 -0.94
CA HIS A 159 -8.96 17.18 0.40
C HIS A 159 -9.25 15.85 1.09
N PHE A 160 -9.14 15.79 2.42
CA PHE A 160 -9.33 14.55 3.16
C PHE A 160 -10.73 13.95 2.94
N ASN A 161 -11.76 14.77 3.00
CA ASN A 161 -13.07 14.41 2.49
C ASN A 161 -13.24 15.10 1.14
N PRO A 162 -13.39 14.36 0.03
CA PRO A 162 -13.72 14.93 -1.26
C PRO A 162 -14.92 15.88 -1.18
N GLY A 163 -14.83 17.03 -1.84
CA GLY A 163 -15.86 18.07 -1.82
C GLY A 163 -15.84 19.01 -0.60
N GLU A 164 -15.10 18.71 0.47
CA GLU A 164 -14.84 19.70 1.52
C GLU A 164 -13.82 20.73 1.05
N GLN A 165 -14.09 22.02 1.29
CA GLN A 165 -13.16 23.10 0.94
C GLN A 165 -12.33 23.52 2.16
N ASN A 166 -11.12 24.03 1.91
CA ASN A 166 -10.24 24.56 2.97
C ASN A 166 -9.89 23.53 4.04
N GLN A 167 -9.74 22.27 3.62
CA GLN A 167 -9.31 21.15 4.45
C GLN A 167 -7.99 20.59 3.92
N PRO A 168 -7.12 20.04 4.80
CA PRO A 168 -5.91 19.35 4.36
C PRO A 168 -6.22 18.26 3.34
N ALA A 169 -5.27 17.95 2.45
CA ALA A 169 -5.38 16.82 1.54
C ALA A 169 -5.51 15.47 2.27
N GLY A 170 -5.94 14.44 1.54
CA GLY A 170 -5.99 13.07 2.02
C GLY A 170 -4.70 12.65 2.73
N PRO A 171 -4.78 11.94 3.88
CA PRO A 171 -3.62 11.63 4.70
C PRO A 171 -2.59 10.78 3.96
N LEU A 172 -3.02 9.95 3.00
CA LEU A 172 -2.16 9.10 2.18
C LEU A 172 -2.09 9.56 0.72
N PHE A 173 -2.32 10.85 0.45
CA PHE A 173 -2.15 11.45 -0.88
C PHE A 173 -0.86 10.95 -1.58
N GLY A 174 -1.01 10.31 -2.74
CA GLY A 174 0.09 9.76 -3.53
C GLY A 174 0.50 8.33 -3.19
N VAL A 175 -0.15 7.63 -2.26
CA VAL A 175 0.17 6.22 -1.92
C VAL A 175 -0.03 5.26 -3.09
N GLN A 176 -0.81 5.64 -4.11
CA GLN A 176 -1.02 4.87 -5.32
C GLN A 176 0.29 4.53 -6.02
N PHE A 177 1.29 5.40 -5.94
CA PHE A 177 2.60 5.19 -6.58
C PHE A 177 3.59 4.47 -5.65
N SER A 178 3.12 3.37 -5.07
CA SER A 178 3.89 2.42 -4.28
C SER A 178 3.56 0.99 -4.75
N GLN A 179 4.32 -0.01 -4.30
CA GLN A 179 4.17 -1.41 -4.71
C GLN A 179 4.34 -1.63 -6.22
N LEU A 180 5.10 -0.74 -6.87
CA LEU A 180 5.29 -0.76 -8.32
C LEU A 180 6.19 -1.92 -8.77
N ALA A 181 6.04 -2.33 -10.03
CA ALA A 181 6.83 -3.40 -10.62
C ALA A 181 8.34 -3.08 -10.77
N CYS A 182 8.70 -1.80 -10.77
CA CYS A 182 10.07 -1.30 -10.82
C CYS A 182 10.72 -1.11 -9.44
N SER A 183 10.00 -1.43 -8.36
CA SER A 183 10.55 -1.36 -7.00
C SER A 183 11.57 -2.47 -6.79
N ASP A 184 12.71 -2.13 -6.18
CA ASP A 184 13.76 -3.07 -5.76
C ASP A 184 13.41 -3.83 -4.46
N PHE A 185 12.21 -3.62 -3.93
CA PHE A 185 11.69 -4.31 -2.76
C PHE A 185 10.62 -5.35 -3.09
N THR A 186 9.74 -5.07 -4.05
CA THR A 186 8.64 -5.98 -4.41
C THR A 186 9.17 -7.25 -5.07
N GLN A 187 8.36 -8.30 -5.08
CA GLN A 187 8.67 -9.56 -5.73
C GLN A 187 7.85 -9.71 -7.01
N ALA A 188 8.41 -10.41 -8.00
CA ALA A 188 7.76 -10.72 -9.26
C ALA A 188 7.61 -12.23 -9.39
N SER A 189 6.37 -12.71 -9.54
CA SER A 189 6.08 -14.12 -9.74
C SER A 189 4.76 -14.31 -10.47
N ALA A 190 4.74 -15.26 -11.42
CA ALA A 190 3.51 -15.72 -12.07
C ALA A 190 2.83 -16.89 -11.33
N GLY A 191 3.43 -17.35 -10.23
CA GLY A 191 2.88 -18.37 -9.33
C GLY A 191 3.10 -18.01 -7.86
N ILE A 192 2.92 -18.98 -6.97
CA ILE A 192 3.08 -18.75 -5.53
C ILE A 192 4.55 -18.57 -5.17
N SER A 193 4.87 -17.46 -4.51
CA SER A 193 6.21 -17.19 -3.99
C SER A 193 6.17 -16.31 -2.74
N VAL A 194 7.34 -16.08 -2.15
CA VAL A 194 7.50 -15.15 -1.02
C VAL A 194 7.18 -13.72 -1.46
N GLY A 195 6.42 -12.98 -0.65
CA GLY A 195 6.05 -11.59 -0.95
C GLY A 195 6.88 -10.55 -0.19
N PRO A 196 6.43 -9.28 -0.21
CA PRO A 196 5.25 -8.77 -0.92
C PRO A 196 5.41 -8.81 -2.45
N GLN A 197 4.39 -9.25 -3.17
CA GLN A 197 4.34 -9.15 -4.62
C GLN A 197 4.08 -7.72 -5.07
N ARG A 198 4.60 -7.37 -6.25
CA ARG A 198 4.30 -6.12 -6.95
C ARG A 198 2.84 -6.04 -7.38
N SER A 199 2.37 -4.83 -7.64
CA SER A 199 1.07 -4.52 -8.22
C SER A 199 1.24 -3.88 -9.62
N PRO A 200 0.36 -4.17 -10.60
CA PRO A 200 0.52 -3.65 -11.96
C PRO A 200 0.54 -2.13 -12.07
N LEU A 201 -0.38 -1.45 -11.39
CA LEU A 201 -0.54 0.01 -11.46
C LEU A 201 -0.31 0.68 -10.09
N GLY A 202 0.24 -0.05 -9.11
CA GLY A 202 0.42 0.41 -7.74
C GLY A 202 -0.80 0.13 -6.85
N LEU A 203 -1.34 1.12 -6.14
CA LEU A 203 -2.58 0.95 -5.36
C LEU A 203 -3.75 1.68 -6.02
N ALA A 204 -4.94 1.08 -5.91
CA ALA A 204 -6.17 1.56 -6.54
C ALA A 204 -6.99 2.47 -5.64
N ALA A 205 -7.49 3.55 -6.23
CA ALA A 205 -8.52 4.41 -5.65
C ALA A 205 -9.91 4.12 -6.24
N ASP A 206 -10.00 3.15 -7.15
CA ASP A 206 -11.22 2.84 -7.88
C ASP A 206 -12.05 1.78 -7.14
N PRO A 207 -13.36 2.00 -6.87
CA PRO A 207 -14.23 1.05 -6.19
C PRO A 207 -14.19 -0.36 -6.83
N GLY A 208 -14.47 -1.41 -6.03
CA GLY A 208 -14.42 -2.79 -6.52
C GLY A 208 -13.25 -3.65 -6.04
N GLY A 209 -12.49 -3.19 -5.03
CA GLY A 209 -11.50 -4.01 -4.33
C GLY A 209 -11.82 -4.17 -2.84
N PHE A 210 -11.95 -5.42 -2.37
CA PHE A 210 -12.26 -5.74 -0.97
C PHE A 210 -11.22 -6.68 -0.34
N PRO A 211 -10.91 -6.49 0.96
CA PRO A 211 -10.13 -7.47 1.71
C PRO A 211 -10.95 -8.74 1.96
N LEU A 212 -10.27 -9.89 1.98
CA LEU A 212 -10.84 -11.18 2.36
C LEU A 212 -10.30 -11.60 3.73
N TYR A 213 -11.19 -12.04 4.62
CA TYR A 213 -10.94 -12.41 6.00
C TYR A 213 -11.37 -13.85 6.30
N LYS A 214 -10.54 -14.54 7.09
CA LYS A 214 -10.85 -15.86 7.62
C LYS A 214 -10.52 -15.86 9.11
N GLU A 215 -11.52 -16.15 9.93
CA GLU A 215 -11.40 -16.18 11.40
C GLU A 215 -10.79 -14.88 11.97
N GLY A 216 -11.24 -13.73 11.48
CA GLY A 216 -10.76 -12.41 11.94
C GLY A 216 -9.40 -11.98 11.40
N THR A 217 -8.72 -12.82 10.62
CA THR A 217 -7.43 -12.51 9.99
C THR A 217 -7.59 -12.19 8.50
N PRO A 218 -6.97 -11.10 7.99
CA PRO A 218 -6.93 -10.86 6.54
C PRO A 218 -6.06 -11.91 5.84
N VAL A 219 -6.64 -12.59 4.86
CA VAL A 219 -6.01 -13.69 4.10
C VAL A 219 -5.79 -13.37 2.62
N GLY A 220 -6.33 -12.26 2.13
CA GLY A 220 -6.19 -11.86 0.74
C GLY A 220 -7.09 -10.70 0.34
N GLY A 221 -7.35 -10.60 -0.96
CA GLY A 221 -8.23 -9.57 -1.51
C GLY A 221 -8.85 -10.03 -2.82
N VAL A 222 -10.01 -9.45 -3.14
CA VAL A 222 -10.69 -9.60 -4.43
C VAL A 222 -10.78 -8.24 -5.10
N GLY A 223 -10.63 -8.21 -6.43
CA GLY A 223 -10.74 -7.01 -7.25
C GLY A 223 -11.52 -7.29 -8.52
N VAL A 224 -12.38 -6.35 -8.92
CA VAL A 224 -13.28 -6.51 -10.07
C VAL A 224 -13.19 -5.30 -11.01
N ILE A 225 -13.27 -5.59 -12.31
CA ILE A 225 -13.52 -4.63 -13.38
C ILE A 225 -14.68 -5.12 -14.24
N ALA A 226 -15.72 -4.32 -14.39
CA ALA A 226 -16.91 -4.63 -15.17
C ALA A 226 -17.43 -3.42 -15.97
N ASP A 227 -17.15 -2.20 -15.52
CA ASP A 227 -17.65 -0.97 -16.14
C ASP A 227 -16.70 -0.31 -17.18
N GLY A 228 -15.47 -0.82 -17.30
CA GLY A 228 -14.45 -0.29 -18.21
C GLY A 228 -13.77 1.00 -17.69
N ARG A 229 -13.82 1.27 -16.39
CA ARG A 229 -13.22 2.47 -15.79
C ARG A 229 -12.21 2.06 -14.73
N TYR A 230 -11.12 2.82 -14.67
CA TYR A 230 -10.19 2.80 -13.55
C TYR A 230 -10.14 4.22 -12.99
N SER A 231 -11.01 4.48 -12.02
CA SER A 231 -11.46 5.82 -11.68
C SER A 231 -11.39 6.15 -10.18
N ILE A 232 -12.15 7.17 -9.78
CA ILE A 232 -12.38 7.56 -8.40
C ILE A 232 -13.85 7.95 -8.20
N ASP A 233 -14.35 7.73 -6.99
CA ASP A 233 -15.47 8.48 -6.44
C ASP A 233 -14.97 9.84 -5.92
N SER A 234 -15.53 10.95 -6.41
CA SER A 234 -15.20 12.31 -5.95
C SER A 234 -16.29 12.93 -5.07
N ASN A 235 -17.39 12.21 -4.84
CA ASN A 235 -18.53 12.67 -4.07
C ASN A 235 -18.83 11.72 -2.92
N ILE A 236 -18.29 12.02 -1.73
CA ILE A 236 -18.57 11.20 -0.55
C ILE A 236 -19.92 11.49 0.13
N LEU A 237 -20.75 12.36 -0.45
CA LEU A 237 -22.01 12.81 0.15
C LEU A 237 -23.24 12.04 -0.35
N ASP A 238 -23.09 11.21 -1.38
CA ASP A 238 -24.13 10.33 -1.89
C ASP A 238 -23.81 8.86 -1.60
N THR A 239 -24.67 7.96 -2.07
CA THR A 239 -24.44 6.52 -2.08
C THR A 239 -24.63 6.10 -3.53
N ASP A 240 -23.54 5.80 -4.23
CA ASP A 240 -23.60 5.43 -5.64
C ASP A 240 -23.78 3.92 -5.81
N VAL A 241 -24.24 3.54 -7.01
CA VAL A 241 -24.46 2.14 -7.39
C VAL A 241 -23.37 1.78 -8.38
N ASP A 242 -22.21 1.43 -7.85
CA ASP A 242 -21.04 1.05 -8.63
C ASP A 242 -21.09 -0.43 -9.03
N LEU A 243 -20.81 -0.73 -10.29
CA LEU A 243 -20.94 -2.09 -10.83
C LEU A 243 -19.81 -3.00 -10.33
N ASP A 244 -18.59 -2.48 -10.31
CA ASP A 244 -17.41 -3.22 -9.87
C ASP A 244 -17.52 -3.55 -8.37
N GLU A 245 -17.98 -2.58 -7.58
CA GLU A 245 -18.22 -2.74 -6.16
C GLU A 245 -19.26 -3.81 -5.86
N GLN A 246 -20.45 -3.77 -6.46
CA GLN A 246 -21.50 -4.75 -6.17
C GLN A 246 -21.02 -6.19 -6.42
N ILE A 247 -20.31 -6.39 -7.54
CA ILE A 247 -19.77 -7.69 -7.92
C ILE A 247 -18.65 -8.12 -6.96
N ALA A 248 -17.73 -7.21 -6.61
CA ALA A 248 -16.63 -7.50 -5.68
C ALA A 248 -17.13 -7.77 -4.25
N LEU A 249 -18.14 -7.03 -3.80
CA LEU A 249 -18.78 -7.22 -2.50
C LEU A 249 -19.42 -8.62 -2.46
N ALA A 250 -20.24 -8.99 -3.45
CA ALA A 250 -20.82 -10.32 -3.57
C ALA A 250 -19.75 -11.42 -3.56
N ALA A 251 -18.65 -11.22 -4.29
CA ALA A 251 -17.51 -12.14 -4.32
C ALA A 251 -16.87 -12.33 -2.94
N SER A 252 -16.89 -11.30 -2.08
CA SER A 252 -16.35 -11.37 -0.72
C SER A 252 -17.26 -12.08 0.30
N PHE A 253 -18.52 -12.39 -0.04
CA PHE A 253 -19.48 -12.99 0.91
C PHE A 253 -18.89 -14.23 1.59
N GLY A 254 -19.09 -14.40 2.89
CA GLY A 254 -18.51 -15.50 3.69
C GLY A 254 -17.01 -15.34 4.03
N LEU A 255 -16.31 -14.42 3.37
CA LEU A 255 -14.94 -13.99 3.63
C LEU A 255 -14.87 -12.47 3.84
N SER A 256 -16.00 -11.81 4.09
CA SER A 256 -16.03 -10.35 4.21
C SER A 256 -15.45 -9.91 5.55
N ALA A 257 -14.95 -8.68 5.58
CA ALA A 257 -14.36 -8.11 6.78
C ALA A 257 -15.33 -8.08 7.98
N PRO A 258 -14.84 -8.33 9.21
CA PRO A 258 -15.64 -8.16 10.42
C PRO A 258 -16.24 -6.75 10.52
N LEU A 259 -17.53 -6.65 10.83
CA LEU A 259 -18.27 -5.38 10.84
C LEU A 259 -17.64 -4.31 11.73
N ASP A 260 -17.07 -4.71 12.88
CA ASP A 260 -16.43 -3.80 13.83
C ASP A 260 -15.05 -3.32 13.36
N ARG A 261 -14.46 -3.90 12.31
CA ARG A 261 -13.15 -3.51 11.76
C ARG A 261 -13.24 -2.72 10.47
N ARG A 262 -14.41 -2.66 9.84
CA ARG A 262 -14.62 -1.92 8.60
C ARG A 262 -14.33 -0.42 8.79
N ALA A 263 -13.93 0.21 7.69
CA ALA A 263 -13.56 1.61 7.64
C ALA A 263 -14.66 2.55 8.18
N ASP A 264 -15.94 2.19 7.97
CA ASP A 264 -17.11 2.93 8.48
C ASP A 264 -17.27 2.90 10.01
N ARG A 265 -16.42 2.13 10.70
CA ARG A 265 -16.34 2.09 12.17
C ARG A 265 -15.07 2.71 12.72
N ILE A 266 -14.21 3.25 11.86
CA ILE A 266 -12.95 3.88 12.24
C ILE A 266 -13.08 5.39 12.05
N THR A 267 -12.67 6.15 13.06
CA THR A 267 -12.73 7.60 13.05
C THR A 267 -11.31 8.19 13.08
N VAL A 268 -11.02 9.09 12.15
CA VAL A 268 -9.76 9.83 12.07
C VAL A 268 -10.08 11.32 11.99
N GLU A 269 -9.54 12.11 12.92
CA GLU A 269 -9.84 13.54 13.04
C GLU A 269 -11.35 13.88 13.09
N GLY A 270 -12.16 12.99 13.67
CA GLY A 270 -13.62 13.14 13.73
C GLY A 270 -14.37 12.76 12.44
N LYS A 271 -13.65 12.34 11.39
CA LYS A 271 -14.22 11.85 10.13
C LYS A 271 -14.24 10.32 10.12
N VAL A 272 -15.25 9.73 9.46
CA VAL A 272 -15.38 8.28 9.26
C VAL A 272 -15.04 7.95 7.80
N PHE A 273 -14.49 6.75 7.58
CA PHE A 273 -14.12 6.31 6.24
C PHE A 273 -15.22 5.49 5.57
N ARG A 274 -15.30 5.57 4.24
CA ARG A 274 -16.18 4.67 3.46
C ARG A 274 -15.53 3.30 3.33
N PHE A 275 -16.28 2.24 3.64
CA PHE A 275 -15.89 0.87 3.36
C PHE A 275 -16.59 0.35 2.09
N SER A 276 -17.89 0.59 1.98
CA SER A 276 -18.68 0.28 0.81
C SER A 276 -19.92 1.17 0.76
N ASP A 277 -20.47 1.35 -0.43
CA ASP A 277 -21.75 2.05 -0.63
C ASP A 277 -22.91 1.09 -0.87
N THR A 278 -22.58 -0.18 -0.99
CA THR A 278 -23.54 -1.28 -1.10
C THR A 278 -23.37 -2.18 0.12
N ASP A 279 -24.47 -2.63 0.72
CA ASP A 279 -24.45 -3.77 1.66
C ASP A 279 -24.94 -5.05 0.99
N PHE A 280 -24.66 -6.20 1.60
CA PHE A 280 -25.14 -7.50 1.08
C PHE A 280 -26.66 -7.56 0.87
N ALA A 281 -27.43 -6.80 1.66
CA ALA A 281 -28.88 -6.73 1.56
C ALA A 281 -29.37 -5.90 0.36
N ASP A 282 -28.52 -5.04 -0.19
CA ASP A 282 -28.82 -4.20 -1.36
C ASP A 282 -28.52 -4.91 -2.68
N LEU A 283 -27.80 -6.04 -2.63
CA LEU A 283 -27.50 -6.85 -3.80
C LEU A 283 -28.77 -7.48 -4.39
N PRO A 284 -28.95 -7.45 -5.73
CA PRO A 284 -30.15 -7.99 -6.37
C PRO A 284 -30.22 -9.53 -6.33
N ALA A 285 -29.15 -10.21 -5.95
CA ALA A 285 -29.13 -11.65 -5.70
C ALA A 285 -28.41 -11.99 -4.40
N ASP A 286 -28.89 -13.04 -3.74
CA ASP A 286 -28.23 -13.61 -2.57
C ASP A 286 -26.93 -14.34 -2.99
N PRO A 287 -25.73 -13.87 -2.58
CA PRO A 287 -24.48 -14.51 -2.94
C PRO A 287 -24.36 -15.96 -2.45
N ALA A 288 -25.16 -16.39 -1.48
CA ALA A 288 -25.20 -17.78 -1.04
C ALA A 288 -25.85 -18.72 -2.08
N GLN A 289 -26.59 -18.20 -3.05
CA GLN A 289 -27.24 -18.97 -4.13
C GLN A 289 -26.34 -19.16 -5.36
N ALA A 290 -25.12 -18.64 -5.36
CA ALA A 290 -24.18 -18.83 -6.45
C ALA A 290 -23.94 -20.33 -6.72
N THR A 291 -24.00 -20.73 -7.98
CA THR A 291 -23.71 -22.12 -8.38
C THR A 291 -22.23 -22.44 -8.24
N ASP A 292 -21.87 -23.73 -8.26
CA ASP A 292 -20.48 -24.14 -8.18
C ASP A 292 -19.67 -23.61 -9.38
N PHE A 293 -18.44 -23.14 -9.14
CA PHE A 293 -17.58 -22.58 -10.19
C PHE A 293 -17.34 -23.56 -11.35
N GLY A 294 -17.30 -24.87 -11.11
CA GLY A 294 -17.14 -25.87 -12.15
C GLY A 294 -18.27 -25.89 -13.18
N SER A 295 -19.46 -25.39 -12.81
CA SER A 295 -20.59 -25.22 -13.73
C SER A 295 -20.49 -23.97 -14.61
N LEU A 296 -19.56 -23.06 -14.30
CA LEU A 296 -19.36 -21.78 -14.99
C LEU A 296 -18.26 -21.85 -16.06
N ALA A 297 -17.70 -23.03 -16.34
CA ALA A 297 -16.56 -23.21 -17.25
C ALA A 297 -16.81 -22.70 -18.68
N ASP A 298 -18.07 -22.63 -19.12
CA ASP A 298 -18.47 -22.11 -20.43
C ASP A 298 -18.79 -20.59 -20.41
N ASN A 299 -18.88 -19.96 -19.24
CA ASN A 299 -19.22 -18.54 -19.08
C ASN A 299 -18.01 -17.60 -19.13
N GLY A 300 -16.81 -18.13 -19.38
CA GLY A 300 -15.57 -17.35 -19.39
C GLY A 300 -14.32 -18.21 -19.37
N GLN A 301 -13.19 -17.62 -18.99
CA GLN A 301 -11.90 -18.30 -18.96
C GLN A 301 -11.00 -17.77 -17.85
N LEU A 302 -10.13 -18.65 -17.34
CA LEU A 302 -9.00 -18.25 -16.51
C LEU A 302 -7.92 -17.62 -17.39
N LEU A 303 -7.36 -16.49 -16.94
CA LEU A 303 -6.36 -15.74 -17.68
C LEU A 303 -4.96 -15.96 -17.12
N ALA A 304 -4.04 -16.31 -18.01
CA ALA A 304 -2.63 -16.09 -17.77
C ALA A 304 -2.34 -14.59 -17.96
N VAL A 305 -1.65 -14.00 -16.98
CA VAL A 305 -1.27 -12.59 -16.98
C VAL A 305 0.25 -12.53 -16.82
N PRO A 306 1.01 -12.10 -17.83
CA PRO A 306 2.46 -12.13 -17.80
C PRO A 306 3.04 -11.50 -16.53
N GLY A 307 3.84 -12.26 -15.80
CA GLY A 307 4.47 -11.81 -14.55
C GLY A 307 3.57 -11.80 -13.30
N TYR A 308 2.33 -12.30 -13.39
CA TYR A 308 1.36 -12.31 -12.30
C TYR A 308 0.61 -13.64 -12.12
N SER A 309 0.15 -14.27 -13.21
CA SER A 309 -0.67 -15.49 -13.15
C SER A 309 -0.38 -16.42 -14.33
N ASN A 310 -0.38 -17.73 -14.08
CA ASN A 310 -0.28 -18.77 -15.10
C ASN A 310 -1.64 -19.23 -15.64
N GLY A 311 -2.75 -18.57 -15.31
CA GLY A 311 -4.09 -18.94 -15.78
C GLY A 311 -4.67 -20.17 -15.09
N GLN A 312 -4.36 -20.32 -13.80
CA GLN A 312 -4.81 -21.43 -12.96
C GLN A 312 -5.43 -20.89 -11.68
N ILE A 313 -6.21 -21.75 -11.00
CA ILE A 313 -6.65 -21.50 -9.64
C ILE A 313 -5.66 -22.22 -8.71
N VAL A 314 -5.07 -21.48 -7.79
CA VAL A 314 -4.10 -22.00 -6.82
C VAL A 314 -4.43 -21.56 -5.40
N ALA A 315 -3.96 -22.30 -4.40
CA ALA A 315 -4.07 -21.89 -2.99
C ALA A 315 -3.01 -20.82 -2.65
N GLY A 316 -3.33 -19.96 -1.68
CA GLY A 316 -2.45 -18.91 -1.19
C GLY A 316 -1.46 -19.38 -0.11
N THR A 317 -0.72 -18.42 0.44
CA THR A 317 0.25 -18.66 1.52
C THR A 317 -0.31 -18.25 2.89
N ALA A 318 0.10 -18.96 3.94
CA ALA A 318 -0.20 -18.58 5.32
C ALA A 318 0.67 -17.42 5.78
N PHE A 319 0.05 -16.31 6.20
CA PHE A 319 0.76 -15.12 6.63
C PHE A 319 1.51 -15.35 7.96
N GLY A 320 2.68 -14.74 8.10
CA GLY A 320 3.53 -14.93 9.29
C GLY A 320 4.36 -16.22 9.25
N GLN A 321 4.27 -17.00 8.16
CA GLN A 321 5.11 -18.16 7.89
C GLN A 321 6.17 -17.84 6.84
N PRO A 322 7.31 -18.57 6.81
CA PRO A 322 8.34 -18.36 5.79
C PRO A 322 7.81 -18.38 4.35
N GLY A 323 6.81 -19.21 4.06
CA GLY A 323 6.21 -19.33 2.72
C GLY A 323 5.57 -18.03 2.21
N SER A 324 5.06 -17.15 3.08
CA SER A 324 4.55 -15.84 2.67
C SER A 324 5.66 -14.79 2.50
N GLY A 325 6.90 -15.12 2.84
CA GLY A 325 8.02 -14.16 2.87
C GLY A 325 8.04 -13.27 4.10
N ILE A 326 7.15 -13.45 5.06
CA ILE A 326 7.08 -12.63 6.29
C ILE A 326 6.92 -13.57 7.48
N ARG A 327 7.81 -13.45 8.46
CA ARG A 327 7.77 -14.29 9.67
C ARG A 327 8.31 -13.58 10.91
N PRO A 328 8.08 -14.12 12.13
CA PRO A 328 8.69 -13.60 13.34
C PRO A 328 10.21 -13.50 13.24
N ALA A 329 10.76 -12.41 13.79
CA ALA A 329 12.17 -12.12 13.83
C ALA A 329 12.84 -12.81 15.03
N SER A 330 14.02 -13.40 14.82
CA SER A 330 14.86 -13.91 15.91
C SER A 330 15.78 -12.85 16.53
N GLY A 331 15.96 -11.71 15.84
CA GLY A 331 16.94 -10.69 16.20
C GLY A 331 16.44 -9.56 17.10
N PHE A 332 15.16 -9.50 17.45
CA PHE A 332 14.57 -8.37 18.19
C PHE A 332 13.71 -8.89 19.34
N ALA A 333 14.36 -9.65 20.24
CA ALA A 333 13.69 -10.33 21.34
C ALA A 333 12.90 -9.34 22.22
N GLY A 334 11.67 -9.71 22.58
CA GLY A 334 10.77 -8.90 23.39
C GLY A 334 10.04 -7.77 22.66
N LEU A 335 10.31 -7.55 21.36
CA LEU A 335 9.69 -6.47 20.57
C LEU A 335 8.60 -6.95 19.60
N ASP A 336 8.21 -8.23 19.66
CA ASP A 336 7.18 -8.83 18.78
C ASP A 336 7.38 -8.50 17.28
N ALA A 337 8.64 -8.54 16.86
CA ALA A 337 9.07 -8.09 15.55
C ALA A 337 8.95 -9.18 14.49
N PHE A 338 8.74 -8.75 13.25
CA PHE A 338 8.68 -9.57 12.04
C PHE A 338 9.70 -9.05 11.02
N VAL A 339 10.15 -9.94 10.15
CA VAL A 339 11.13 -9.66 9.08
C VAL A 339 10.66 -10.23 7.74
N PHE A 340 11.20 -9.68 6.67
CA PHE A 340 11.05 -10.22 5.33
C PHE A 340 12.09 -11.32 5.09
N VAL A 341 11.67 -12.42 4.51
CA VAL A 341 12.53 -13.55 4.17
C VAL A 341 12.45 -13.93 2.71
N ASP A 342 13.55 -14.47 2.19
CA ASP A 342 13.61 -15.05 0.86
C ASP A 342 13.01 -16.47 0.85
N ALA A 343 12.98 -17.10 -0.34
CA ALA A 343 12.48 -18.46 -0.51
C ALA A 343 13.31 -19.51 0.25
N ALA A 344 14.55 -19.20 0.65
CA ALA A 344 15.40 -20.03 1.49
C ALA A 344 15.24 -19.70 2.99
N ASN A 345 14.25 -18.88 3.36
CA ASN A 345 13.98 -18.41 4.72
C ASN A 345 15.12 -17.55 5.35
N GLY A 346 16.02 -17.03 4.51
CA GLY A 346 17.03 -16.05 4.87
C GLY A 346 16.41 -14.67 5.06
N ASN A 347 16.84 -13.91 6.08
CA ASN A 347 16.40 -12.52 6.23
C ASN A 347 16.92 -11.70 5.04
N ARG A 348 16.03 -11.05 4.30
CA ARG A 348 16.37 -10.22 3.13
C ARG A 348 17.08 -8.92 3.50
N TYR A 349 16.75 -8.36 4.67
CA TYR A 349 17.23 -7.05 5.10
C TYR A 349 17.71 -7.06 6.56
N PRO A 350 18.72 -7.90 6.90
CA PRO A 350 19.34 -7.86 8.21
C PRO A 350 20.09 -6.53 8.40
N PRO A 351 20.20 -6.02 9.65
CA PRO A 351 21.00 -4.83 9.94
C PRO A 351 22.43 -4.96 9.40
N ARG A 352 22.87 -4.02 8.56
CA ARG A 352 24.22 -3.97 7.98
C ARG A 352 24.82 -2.56 8.04
N ALA A 353 26.13 -2.46 7.87
CA ALA A 353 26.83 -1.18 7.78
C ALA A 353 26.51 -0.47 6.45
N GLY A 354 26.64 0.87 6.45
CA GLY A 354 26.45 1.73 5.30
C GLY A 354 27.40 1.39 4.15
N SER A 355 26.94 1.55 2.91
CA SER A 355 27.75 1.25 1.73
C SER A 355 28.61 2.45 1.27
N ASP A 356 28.47 3.58 1.94
CA ASP A 356 28.92 4.95 1.60
C ASP A 356 30.12 5.43 2.45
N THR A 357 30.93 4.49 2.93
CA THR A 357 32.07 4.78 3.80
C THR A 357 33.13 5.67 3.14
N ALA A 358 33.33 5.54 1.82
CA ALA A 358 34.33 6.32 1.10
C ALA A 358 33.90 7.79 0.97
N GLU A 359 32.62 8.02 0.69
CA GLU A 359 31.99 9.32 0.52
C GLU A 359 31.89 10.08 1.85
N LEU A 360 31.63 9.35 2.93
CA LEU A 360 31.51 9.91 4.29
C LEU A 360 32.82 9.86 5.08
N ALA A 361 33.97 9.63 4.44
CA ALA A 361 35.29 9.62 5.09
C ALA A 361 35.40 8.72 6.34
N GLY A 362 34.68 7.59 6.35
CA GLY A 362 34.61 6.67 7.50
C GLY A 362 33.35 6.80 8.35
N ASP A 363 32.55 7.86 8.16
CA ASP A 363 31.35 8.16 8.93
C ASP A 363 30.07 7.49 8.38
N ALA A 364 30.18 6.31 7.75
CA ALA A 364 29.01 5.51 7.42
C ALA A 364 28.33 4.93 8.69
N PHE A 365 27.09 4.47 8.54
CA PHE A 365 26.43 3.67 9.57
C PHE A 365 27.21 2.38 9.88
N SER A 366 27.24 1.99 11.15
CA SER A 366 27.59 0.62 11.55
C SER A 366 26.34 -0.27 11.61
N ALA A 367 26.52 -1.59 11.46
CA ALA A 367 25.42 -2.55 11.60
C ALA A 367 24.79 -2.52 13.00
N ALA A 368 25.57 -2.18 14.04
CA ALA A 368 25.10 -2.05 15.41
C ALA A 368 24.18 -0.83 15.59
N GLU A 369 24.54 0.31 15.01
CA GLU A 369 23.70 1.52 15.02
C GLU A 369 22.37 1.27 14.29
N VAL A 370 22.41 0.61 13.12
CA VAL A 370 21.20 0.27 12.38
C VAL A 370 20.30 -0.67 13.19
N ARG A 371 20.88 -1.67 13.84
CA ARG A 371 20.13 -2.59 14.71
C ARG A 371 19.49 -1.86 15.90
N GLN A 372 20.23 -0.93 16.53
CA GLN A 372 19.71 -0.13 17.64
C GLN A 372 18.57 0.78 17.18
N LEU A 373 18.74 1.46 16.03
CA LEU A 373 17.71 2.33 15.46
C LEU A 373 16.40 1.58 15.16
N LEU A 374 16.49 0.42 14.52
CA LEU A 374 15.34 -0.45 14.26
C LEU A 374 14.68 -0.90 15.58
N GLY A 375 15.47 -1.26 16.60
CA GLY A 375 14.98 -1.68 17.92
C GLY A 375 14.28 -0.55 18.68
N SER A 376 14.83 0.66 18.68
CA SER A 376 14.21 1.84 19.29
C SER A 376 12.91 2.21 18.59
N ALA A 377 12.87 2.21 17.25
CA ALA A 377 11.63 2.46 16.51
C ALA A 377 10.54 1.42 16.81
N LEU A 378 10.88 0.13 16.88
CA LEU A 378 9.93 -0.91 17.31
C LEU A 378 9.45 -0.71 18.76
N THR A 379 10.33 -0.24 19.65
CA THR A 379 9.97 0.07 21.04
C THR A 379 8.94 1.18 21.11
N VAL A 380 9.16 2.28 20.36
CA VAL A 380 8.17 3.37 20.25
C VAL A 380 6.86 2.87 19.65
N ALA A 381 6.92 2.08 18.57
CA ALA A 381 5.73 1.53 17.91
C ALA A 381 4.89 0.65 18.84
N ASN A 382 5.53 -0.21 19.64
CA ASN A 382 4.84 -1.11 20.58
C ASN A 382 4.15 -0.38 21.74
N ARG A 383 4.57 0.85 22.04
CA ARG A 383 3.91 1.75 23.01
C ARG A 383 2.92 2.70 22.33
N SER A 384 3.01 2.77 21.00
CA SER A 384 2.17 3.46 20.03
C SER A 384 0.67 3.28 20.23
N ARG A 385 -0.14 4.31 20.52
CA ARG A 385 -1.59 4.18 20.31
C ARG A 385 -1.92 4.24 18.82
N ALA A 386 -2.52 3.17 18.30
CA ALA A 386 -3.01 3.13 16.93
C ALA A 386 -4.14 4.14 16.70
N GLN A 387 -4.15 4.78 15.52
CA GLN A 387 -5.24 5.67 15.11
C GLN A 387 -6.33 4.92 14.35
N ILE A 388 -5.92 3.97 13.51
CA ILE A 388 -6.80 3.35 12.52
C ILE A 388 -7.20 1.92 12.89
N ARG A 389 -6.99 1.50 14.14
CA ARG A 389 -7.23 0.11 14.56
C ARG A 389 -8.28 0.02 15.66
N ARG A 390 -9.04 -1.07 15.62
CA ARG A 390 -9.94 -1.49 16.69
C ARG A 390 -9.45 -2.82 17.29
N PRO A 391 -9.76 -3.12 18.57
CA PRO A 391 -10.37 -2.22 19.55
C PRO A 391 -9.47 -1.01 19.84
N VAL A 392 -10.10 0.11 20.23
CA VAL A 392 -9.36 1.34 20.55
C VAL A 392 -8.39 1.08 21.70
N GLY A 393 -7.16 1.59 21.58
CA GLY A 393 -6.09 1.32 22.54
C GLY A 393 -5.18 0.16 22.16
N SER A 394 -5.35 -0.45 20.97
CA SER A 394 -4.37 -1.38 20.40
C SER A 394 -3.07 -0.67 20.00
N GLN A 395 -1.97 -1.44 19.95
CA GLN A 395 -0.67 -0.95 19.48
C GLN A 395 -0.74 -0.53 18.00
N ALA A 396 -0.01 0.54 17.66
CA ALA A 396 0.27 0.88 16.27
C ALA A 396 1.02 -0.26 15.57
N ARG A 397 0.67 -0.56 14.32
CA ARG A 397 1.35 -1.60 13.54
C ARG A 397 1.98 -1.05 12.28
N VAL A 398 3.31 -1.08 12.20
CA VAL A 398 4.10 -0.39 11.18
C VAL A 398 5.27 -1.24 10.67
N THR A 399 5.73 -0.90 9.47
CA THR A 399 7.04 -1.31 8.95
C THR A 399 8.03 -0.15 9.11
N VAL A 400 9.26 -0.48 9.47
CA VAL A 400 10.38 0.45 9.66
C VAL A 400 11.50 0.09 8.70
N SER A 401 11.99 1.06 7.94
CA SER A 401 13.10 0.93 7.00
C SER A 401 14.20 1.92 7.34
N VAL A 402 15.46 1.48 7.27
CA VAL A 402 16.65 2.33 7.39
C VAL A 402 17.48 2.23 6.12
N VAL A 403 17.91 3.37 5.59
CA VAL A 403 18.76 3.46 4.39
C VAL A 403 20.00 4.33 4.65
N ASP A 404 21.06 4.13 3.88
CA ASP A 404 22.25 5.00 3.88
C ASP A 404 22.05 6.28 3.03
N SER A 405 23.06 7.14 2.93
CA SER A 405 22.99 8.40 2.18
C SER A 405 22.79 8.21 0.66
N ARG A 406 23.06 6.99 0.16
CA ARG A 406 22.84 6.56 -1.22
C ARG A 406 21.53 5.78 -1.40
N GLY A 407 20.68 5.72 -0.39
CA GLY A 407 19.38 5.03 -0.46
C GLY A 407 19.49 3.50 -0.46
N ALA A 408 20.65 2.93 -0.14
CA ALA A 408 20.79 1.49 0.00
C ALA A 408 20.15 1.01 1.31
N VAL A 409 19.35 -0.05 1.24
CA VAL A 409 18.63 -0.60 2.41
C VAL A 409 19.62 -1.15 3.43
N LEU A 410 19.67 -0.61 4.64
CA LEU A 410 20.55 -1.09 5.72
C LEU A 410 19.84 -2.05 6.68
N GLY A 411 18.52 -1.99 6.74
CA GLY A 411 17.72 -2.97 7.46
C GLY A 411 16.24 -2.63 7.43
N MET A 412 15.40 -3.65 7.55
CA MET A 412 13.95 -3.50 7.64
C MET A 412 13.39 -4.44 8.71
N VAL A 413 12.45 -3.92 9.49
CA VAL A 413 11.71 -4.69 10.51
C VAL A 413 10.26 -4.23 10.54
N ARG A 414 9.39 -5.04 11.10
CA ARG A 414 7.96 -4.72 11.19
C ARG A 414 7.45 -5.13 12.55
N THR A 415 6.44 -4.45 13.05
CA THR A 415 5.60 -5.03 14.11
C THR A 415 4.76 -6.17 13.52
N ARG A 416 4.31 -7.09 14.37
CA ARG A 416 3.23 -8.02 14.04
C ARG A 416 2.07 -7.33 13.34
N ASP A 417 1.49 -7.98 12.33
CA ASP A 417 0.26 -7.52 11.65
C ASP A 417 0.31 -6.09 11.08
N ALA A 418 1.51 -5.56 10.82
CA ALA A 418 1.62 -4.33 10.05
C ALA A 418 0.99 -4.53 8.66
N PRO A 419 0.17 -3.59 8.16
CA PRO A 419 -0.32 -3.63 6.79
C PRO A 419 0.84 -3.81 5.79
N VAL A 420 0.61 -4.60 4.74
CA VAL A 420 1.66 -4.99 3.78
C VAL A 420 2.06 -3.82 2.89
N PHE A 421 1.13 -2.91 2.57
CA PHE A 421 1.42 -1.72 1.76
C PHE A 421 2.57 -0.89 2.37
N GLY A 422 2.61 -0.80 3.71
CA GLY A 422 3.57 -0.01 4.46
C GLY A 422 5.02 -0.44 4.27
N ALA A 423 5.28 -1.64 3.73
CA ALA A 423 6.62 -2.16 3.55
C ALA A 423 7.44 -1.42 2.47
N ASP A 424 6.86 -1.25 1.29
CA ASP A 424 7.50 -0.51 0.20
C ASP A 424 7.47 1.00 0.51
N VAL A 425 6.34 1.47 1.05
CA VAL A 425 6.15 2.87 1.44
C VAL A 425 7.16 3.33 2.49
N SER A 426 7.42 2.55 3.55
CA SER A 426 8.41 2.96 4.56
C SER A 426 9.82 3.09 3.96
N LEU A 427 10.14 2.29 2.94
CA LEU A 427 11.40 2.41 2.20
C LEU A 427 11.42 3.65 1.29
N GLN A 428 10.34 3.93 0.54
CA GLN A 428 10.21 5.16 -0.25
C GLN A 428 10.36 6.39 0.65
N LYS A 429 9.70 6.39 1.81
CA LYS A 429 9.77 7.47 2.80
C LYS A 429 11.20 7.70 3.31
N ALA A 430 11.91 6.63 3.68
CA ALA A 430 13.30 6.72 4.13
C ALA A 430 14.22 7.33 3.05
N ARG A 431 14.07 6.89 1.80
CA ARG A 431 14.85 7.40 0.65
C ARG A 431 14.52 8.84 0.30
N THR A 432 13.26 9.23 0.46
CA THR A 432 12.80 10.60 0.20
C THR A 432 13.45 11.58 1.17
N ALA A 433 13.38 11.30 2.48
CA ALA A 433 14.05 12.12 3.49
C ALA A 433 15.55 12.28 3.22
N VAL A 434 16.23 11.22 2.79
CA VAL A 434 17.67 11.28 2.43
C VAL A 434 17.90 12.14 1.21
N LEU A 435 17.20 11.86 0.10
CA LEU A 435 17.41 12.56 -1.16
C LEU A 435 17.22 14.06 -0.97
N PHE A 436 16.08 14.48 -0.42
CA PHE A 436 15.77 15.91 -0.28
C PHE A 436 16.65 16.62 0.75
N SER A 437 17.25 15.91 1.70
CA SER A 437 18.20 16.47 2.66
C SER A 437 19.65 16.57 2.14
N SER A 438 19.92 16.00 0.97
CA SER A 438 21.27 15.93 0.42
C SER A 438 21.68 17.24 -0.27
N ARG A 439 22.95 17.62 -0.15
CA ARG A 439 23.50 18.81 -0.83
C ARG A 439 23.58 18.68 -2.35
N ASP A 440 23.50 17.45 -2.86
CA ASP A 440 23.54 17.12 -4.29
C ASP A 440 22.14 16.77 -4.84
N ALA A 441 21.06 17.01 -4.09
CA ALA A 441 19.69 16.62 -4.49
C ALA A 441 19.28 17.25 -5.82
N ALA A 442 19.60 18.54 -6.01
CA ALA A 442 19.38 19.25 -7.27
C ALA A 442 20.12 18.62 -8.45
N ASP A 443 21.40 18.26 -8.24
CA ASP A 443 22.24 17.64 -9.26
C ASP A 443 21.76 16.23 -9.60
N PHE A 444 21.34 15.47 -8.59
CA PHE A 444 20.73 14.15 -8.78
C PHE A 444 19.48 14.22 -9.65
N LEU A 445 18.52 15.10 -9.31
CA LEU A 445 17.26 15.24 -10.04
C LEU A 445 17.48 15.77 -11.47
N ARG A 446 18.38 16.73 -11.66
CA ARG A 446 18.78 17.21 -13.00
C ARG A 446 19.54 16.16 -13.81
N GLY A 447 20.22 15.23 -13.13
CA GLY A 447 20.92 14.10 -13.74
C GLY A 447 20.00 13.04 -14.32
N ILE A 448 18.69 13.07 -14.00
CA ILE A 448 17.69 12.21 -14.65
C ILE A 448 17.35 12.84 -16.01
N THR A 449 18.03 12.35 -17.05
CA THR A 449 17.97 12.92 -18.41
C THR A 449 16.81 12.38 -19.25
N GLN A 450 16.17 11.30 -18.82
CA GLN A 450 14.96 10.80 -19.46
C GLN A 450 13.75 11.57 -18.92
N PRO A 451 13.07 12.38 -19.74
CA PRO A 451 11.87 13.07 -19.30
C PRO A 451 10.73 12.06 -19.06
N ALA A 452 9.79 12.42 -18.19
CA ALA A 452 8.51 11.72 -18.14
C ALA A 452 7.77 11.94 -19.47
N GLN A 453 7.38 10.86 -20.15
CA GLN A 453 6.77 10.89 -21.48
C GLN A 453 5.28 10.59 -21.40
N TYR A 454 4.44 11.61 -21.20
CA TYR A 454 2.99 11.42 -21.22
C TYR A 454 2.50 10.93 -22.58
N LEU A 455 1.40 10.19 -22.56
CA LEU A 455 0.83 9.50 -23.69
C LEU A 455 -0.59 9.98 -23.97
N ASN A 456 -0.97 9.98 -25.25
CA ASN A 456 -2.36 10.09 -25.68
C ASN A 456 -3.10 8.77 -25.42
N PRO A 457 -4.44 8.75 -25.49
CA PRO A 457 -5.22 7.50 -25.34
C PRO A 457 -4.82 6.37 -26.29
N ASP A 458 -4.29 6.71 -27.48
CA ASP A 458 -3.77 5.76 -28.47
C ASP A 458 -2.32 5.33 -28.20
N LEU A 459 -1.78 5.64 -27.02
CA LEU A 459 -0.40 5.41 -26.58
C LEU A 459 0.68 6.15 -27.39
N SER A 460 0.31 7.10 -28.26
CA SER A 460 1.28 7.97 -28.92
C SER A 460 1.84 9.03 -27.97
N PRO A 461 3.09 9.51 -28.16
CA PRO A 461 3.66 10.59 -27.35
C PRO A 461 2.79 11.86 -27.33
N ALA A 462 2.44 12.36 -26.13
CA ALA A 462 1.65 13.57 -25.94
C ALA A 462 2.50 14.77 -25.49
N ALA A 463 3.16 14.65 -24.34
CA ALA A 463 3.94 15.73 -23.73
C ALA A 463 5.15 15.16 -22.97
N GLN A 464 6.13 16.01 -22.70
CA GLN A 464 7.32 15.66 -21.94
C GLN A 464 7.50 16.59 -20.75
N VAL A 465 7.88 16.02 -19.60
CA VAL A 465 8.26 16.78 -18.41
C VAL A 465 9.70 16.45 -18.04
N GLN A 466 10.56 17.47 -18.08
CA GLN A 466 11.95 17.34 -17.63
C GLN A 466 11.98 17.31 -16.11
N ILE A 467 12.59 16.27 -15.51
CA ILE A 467 12.64 16.15 -14.03
C ILE A 467 13.36 17.35 -13.40
N GLY A 468 14.39 17.88 -14.07
CA GLY A 468 15.09 19.09 -13.64
C GLY A 468 14.21 20.34 -13.48
N SER A 469 13.05 20.41 -14.15
CA SER A 469 12.13 21.56 -14.03
C SER A 469 11.51 21.66 -12.63
N TYR A 470 11.36 20.55 -11.91
CA TYR A 470 10.93 20.55 -10.51
C TYR A 470 11.98 21.17 -9.59
N VAL A 471 13.27 21.03 -9.93
CA VAL A 471 14.37 21.67 -9.19
C VAL A 471 14.30 23.18 -9.40
N ASP A 472 14.10 23.63 -10.64
CA ASP A 472 13.99 25.05 -10.97
C ASP A 472 12.75 25.68 -10.31
N ALA A 473 11.63 24.95 -10.27
CA ALA A 473 10.44 25.34 -9.53
C ALA A 473 10.71 25.47 -8.03
N ALA A 474 11.38 24.49 -7.40
CA ALA A 474 11.72 24.53 -5.99
C ALA A 474 12.67 25.69 -5.64
N GLN A 475 13.67 25.96 -6.48
CA GLN A 475 14.61 27.07 -6.28
C GLN A 475 13.95 28.44 -6.46
N THR A 476 12.94 28.53 -7.34
CA THR A 476 12.12 29.73 -7.47
C THR A 476 11.20 29.93 -6.26
N PHE A 477 10.62 28.83 -5.75
CA PHE A 477 9.59 28.87 -4.72
C PHE A 477 10.13 29.05 -3.30
N ILE A 478 11.20 28.33 -2.98
CA ILE A 478 11.80 28.26 -1.64
C ILE A 478 12.95 29.26 -1.52
N GLY A 479 13.81 29.30 -2.54
CA GLY A 479 14.96 30.18 -2.62
C GLY A 479 16.07 29.55 -3.47
N PRO A 480 17.01 30.37 -4.01
CA PRO A 480 17.96 29.91 -5.02
C PRO A 480 18.88 28.76 -4.62
N GLN A 481 19.03 28.50 -3.31
CA GLN A 481 19.89 27.45 -2.76
C GLN A 481 19.13 26.16 -2.38
N ALA A 482 17.80 26.14 -2.57
CA ALA A 482 17.00 24.97 -2.26
C ALA A 482 17.52 23.74 -3.02
N LEU A 483 17.55 22.60 -2.32
CA LEU A 483 18.08 21.32 -2.80
C LEU A 483 19.61 21.31 -3.06
N THR A 484 20.31 22.36 -2.64
CA THR A 484 21.79 22.45 -2.68
C THR A 484 22.43 22.85 -1.35
N ASP A 485 21.63 23.39 -0.43
CA ASP A 485 22.10 23.93 0.87
C ASP A 485 22.20 22.88 1.99
N GLY A 486 21.66 21.67 1.77
CA GLY A 486 21.65 20.60 2.77
C GLY A 486 20.62 20.82 3.89
N THR A 487 19.57 21.61 3.62
CA THR A 487 18.39 21.69 4.49
C THR A 487 17.84 20.29 4.73
N ALA A 488 17.61 19.91 5.99
CA ALA A 488 17.06 18.62 6.37
C ALA A 488 15.55 18.60 6.15
N PHE A 489 15.07 17.75 5.24
CA PHE A 489 13.65 17.54 4.96
C PHE A 489 13.17 16.21 5.52
N SER A 490 12.04 16.25 6.24
CA SER A 490 11.18 15.08 6.46
C SER A 490 10.16 14.96 5.33
N ASP A 491 9.49 13.81 5.21
CA ASP A 491 8.38 13.70 4.23
C ASP A 491 7.19 14.59 4.58
N ARG A 492 7.03 15.02 5.84
CA ARG A 492 6.01 16.03 6.16
C ARG A 492 6.33 17.36 5.50
N ALA A 493 7.59 17.79 5.55
CA ALA A 493 8.03 19.03 4.91
C ALA A 493 7.97 18.92 3.38
N GLY A 494 8.47 17.81 2.83
CA GLY A 494 8.39 17.50 1.40
C GLY A 494 6.95 17.42 0.90
N GLY A 495 6.08 16.71 1.64
CA GLY A 495 4.66 16.59 1.34
C GLY A 495 3.91 17.92 1.36
N ASN A 496 4.31 18.89 2.19
CA ASN A 496 3.77 20.25 2.11
C ASN A 496 4.11 20.91 0.77
N LEU A 497 5.30 20.68 0.22
CA LEU A 497 5.74 21.21 -1.08
C LEU A 497 5.18 20.43 -2.28
N SER A 498 4.55 19.27 -2.04
CA SER A 498 3.89 18.44 -3.05
C SER A 498 2.37 18.62 -3.08
N ARG A 499 1.81 19.66 -2.45
CA ARG A 499 0.37 19.89 -2.43
C ARG A 499 -0.15 20.59 -3.70
N PRO A 500 -1.34 20.21 -4.21
CA PRO A 500 -2.02 20.95 -5.27
C PRO A 500 -2.43 22.36 -4.85
N PHE A 501 -2.63 22.57 -3.55
CA PHE A 501 -2.93 23.84 -2.92
C PHE A 501 -1.87 24.10 -1.85
N TYR A 502 -1.02 25.11 -2.04
CA TYR A 502 -0.02 25.49 -1.04
C TYR A 502 -0.35 26.86 -0.41
N PRO A 503 -0.38 26.99 0.93
CA PRO A 503 -0.32 25.93 1.93
C PRO A 503 -1.49 24.94 1.82
N ASP A 504 -1.27 23.74 2.34
CA ASP A 504 -2.17 22.60 2.24
C ASP A 504 -3.64 22.97 2.49
N GLY A 505 -4.50 22.58 1.55
CA GLY A 505 -5.95 22.71 1.66
C GLY A 505 -6.55 24.07 1.28
N ILE A 506 -5.78 25.15 1.14
CA ILE A 506 -6.34 26.49 0.85
C ILE A 506 -6.71 26.59 -0.64
N VAL A 507 -7.99 26.43 -0.95
CA VAL A 507 -8.49 26.40 -2.34
C VAL A 507 -8.20 27.73 -3.04
N GLY A 508 -7.75 27.64 -4.30
CA GLY A 508 -7.41 28.79 -5.13
C GLY A 508 -5.96 29.25 -5.01
N ASN A 509 -5.22 28.76 -4.01
CA ASN A 509 -3.78 28.98 -3.96
C ASN A 509 -3.03 28.21 -5.05
N PRO A 510 -1.85 28.68 -5.48
CA PRO A 510 -0.99 27.93 -6.38
C PRO A 510 -0.50 26.63 -5.74
N ALA A 511 -0.12 25.68 -6.59
CA ALA A 511 0.48 24.42 -6.17
C ALA A 511 1.89 24.62 -5.60
N GLY A 512 2.32 23.68 -4.75
CA GLY A 512 3.71 23.57 -4.32
C GLY A 512 4.64 23.15 -5.47
N PRO A 513 5.95 23.37 -5.34
CA PRO A 513 6.90 23.22 -6.45
C PRO A 513 7.07 21.78 -6.96
N PHE A 514 6.61 20.78 -6.21
CA PHE A 514 6.68 19.37 -6.60
C PHE A 514 5.34 18.80 -7.09
N SER A 515 4.29 19.61 -7.13
CA SER A 515 2.94 19.22 -7.53
C SER A 515 2.61 19.71 -8.93
N LYS A 516 1.70 19.02 -9.62
CA LYS A 516 0.97 19.61 -10.76
C LYS A 516 0.01 20.71 -10.30
N SER A 517 -0.35 21.58 -11.23
CA SER A 517 -1.26 22.70 -10.97
C SER A 517 -2.72 22.26 -11.04
N PHE A 518 -3.44 22.36 -9.91
CA PHE A 518 -4.89 22.21 -9.91
C PHE A 518 -5.58 23.32 -10.73
N LEU A 519 -5.08 24.56 -10.65
CA LEU A 519 -5.62 25.73 -11.35
C LEU A 519 -5.56 25.61 -12.89
N ASN A 520 -4.60 24.84 -13.40
CA ASN A 520 -4.41 24.63 -14.84
C ASN A 520 -5.08 23.34 -15.34
N ASN A 521 -5.85 22.64 -14.51
CA ASN A 521 -6.41 21.32 -14.81
C ASN A 521 -5.33 20.27 -15.13
N GLU A 522 -4.20 20.31 -14.41
CA GLU A 522 -3.08 19.37 -14.59
C GLU A 522 -2.96 18.37 -13.43
N TRP A 523 -3.61 18.61 -12.30
CA TRP A 523 -3.49 17.76 -11.12
C TRP A 523 -4.66 16.79 -11.03
N SER A 524 -4.36 15.54 -10.67
CA SER A 524 -5.34 14.56 -10.21
C SER A 524 -4.66 13.53 -9.32
N VAL A 525 -5.42 12.59 -8.75
CA VAL A 525 -4.84 11.43 -8.05
C VAL A 525 -4.00 10.53 -8.98
N PHE A 526 -4.17 10.67 -10.30
CA PHE A 526 -3.39 10.01 -11.35
C PHE A 526 -2.35 10.95 -12.00
N SER A 527 -2.15 12.16 -11.47
CA SER A 527 -1.23 13.18 -11.98
C SER A 527 -0.71 14.08 -10.85
N THR A 528 0.07 13.50 -9.92
CA THR A 528 0.45 14.19 -8.68
C THR A 528 1.62 15.15 -8.80
N GLY A 529 2.50 14.99 -9.80
CA GLY A 529 3.69 15.82 -9.99
C GLY A 529 4.98 14.99 -9.97
N LEU A 530 6.02 15.49 -9.28
CA LEU A 530 7.34 14.87 -9.25
C LEU A 530 7.30 13.40 -8.85
N GLN A 531 6.42 13.03 -7.91
CA GLN A 531 6.27 11.65 -7.46
C GLN A 531 5.93 10.69 -8.60
N LEU A 532 4.85 10.97 -9.34
CA LEU A 532 4.47 10.17 -10.50
C LEU A 532 5.50 10.32 -11.62
N ASP A 533 5.95 11.53 -11.93
CA ASP A 533 6.81 11.76 -13.09
C ASP A 533 8.15 11.02 -12.99
N LEU A 534 8.66 10.79 -11.76
CA LEU A 534 9.82 9.93 -11.55
C LEU A 534 9.54 8.47 -11.93
N ALA A 535 8.35 7.94 -11.67
CA ALA A 535 8.00 6.54 -11.91
C ALA A 535 7.24 6.29 -13.23
N PHE A 536 6.75 7.34 -13.89
CA PHE A 536 5.79 7.28 -14.99
C PHE A 536 6.21 6.33 -16.09
N ASN A 537 7.42 6.53 -16.62
CA ASN A 537 7.93 5.75 -17.74
C ASN A 537 8.01 4.25 -17.39
N ARG A 538 8.43 3.91 -16.16
CA ARG A 538 8.48 2.50 -15.72
C ARG A 538 7.11 1.89 -15.54
N ILE A 539 6.11 2.66 -15.11
CA ILE A 539 4.72 2.18 -15.06
C ILE A 539 4.25 1.81 -16.48
N ILE A 540 4.47 2.71 -17.45
CA ILE A 540 4.09 2.46 -18.85
C ILE A 540 4.86 1.31 -19.49
N GLU A 541 6.17 1.24 -19.28
CA GLU A 541 7.01 0.13 -19.77
C GLU A 541 6.53 -1.22 -19.20
N HIS A 542 6.16 -1.26 -17.91
CA HIS A 542 5.61 -2.45 -17.29
C HIS A 542 4.25 -2.82 -17.88
N VAL A 543 3.34 -1.86 -18.03
CA VAL A 543 2.05 -2.09 -18.72
C VAL A 543 2.29 -2.65 -20.11
N ALA A 544 3.20 -2.07 -20.89
CA ALA A 544 3.57 -2.55 -22.22
C ALA A 544 4.12 -4.00 -22.20
N PHE A 545 4.89 -4.39 -21.17
CA PHE A 545 5.32 -5.77 -20.98
C PHE A 545 4.16 -6.72 -20.70
N VAL A 546 3.30 -6.40 -19.72
CA VAL A 546 2.23 -7.31 -19.31
C VAL A 546 1.23 -7.52 -20.44
N VAL A 547 0.99 -6.48 -21.24
CA VAL A 547 0.10 -6.53 -22.39
C VAL A 547 0.77 -7.04 -23.66
N GLY A 548 2.02 -7.55 -23.57
CA GLY A 548 2.72 -8.23 -24.67
C GLY A 548 3.24 -7.33 -25.78
N LEU A 549 3.22 -6.01 -25.60
CA LEU A 549 3.84 -5.03 -26.51
C LEU A 549 5.36 -4.96 -26.34
N SER A 550 5.88 -5.37 -25.18
CA SER A 550 7.29 -5.56 -24.90
C SER A 550 7.57 -7.01 -24.48
N GLY A 551 8.66 -7.59 -24.99
CA GLY A 551 9.14 -8.92 -24.55
C GLY A 551 9.98 -8.88 -23.27
N VAL A 552 10.25 -7.68 -22.73
CA VAL A 552 11.11 -7.47 -21.56
C VAL A 552 10.37 -6.61 -20.55
N ASP A 553 10.36 -7.06 -19.31
CA ASP A 553 9.78 -6.33 -18.18
C ASP A 553 10.73 -5.22 -17.68
N VAL A 554 10.23 -4.38 -16.79
CA VAL A 554 11.05 -3.35 -16.14
C VAL A 554 12.10 -3.96 -15.22
N VAL A 555 13.21 -3.25 -15.09
CA VAL A 555 14.23 -3.52 -14.07
C VAL A 555 13.99 -2.63 -12.85
N ASP A 556 14.49 -3.09 -11.70
CA ASP A 556 14.60 -2.30 -10.48
C ASP A 556 15.20 -0.92 -10.79
N ASN A 557 14.58 0.14 -10.26
CA ASN A 557 14.84 1.58 -10.48
C ASN A 557 13.69 2.28 -11.24
N CYS A 558 12.65 2.60 -10.47
CA CYS A 558 11.50 3.39 -10.90
C CYS A 558 11.90 4.76 -11.47
N ALA A 559 12.89 5.43 -10.87
CA ALA A 559 13.32 6.78 -11.25
C ALA A 559 14.19 6.86 -12.51
N GLN A 560 14.61 5.71 -13.07
CA GLN A 560 15.54 5.63 -14.22
C GLN A 560 16.84 6.45 -14.03
N SER A 561 17.25 6.69 -12.79
CA SER A 561 18.45 7.44 -12.46
C SER A 561 19.70 6.57 -12.61
N SER A 562 20.86 7.17 -12.91
CA SER A 562 22.13 6.43 -13.01
C SER A 562 22.54 5.79 -11.68
N ALA A 563 22.25 6.47 -10.57
CA ALA A 563 22.37 5.94 -9.22
C ALA A 563 20.97 5.68 -8.63
N PRO A 564 20.62 4.47 -8.19
CA PRO A 564 19.26 4.13 -7.75
C PRO A 564 18.97 4.59 -6.30
N ARG A 565 19.20 5.87 -5.96
CA ARG A 565 18.98 6.42 -4.61
C ARG A 565 17.52 6.39 -4.16
N ILE A 566 16.62 6.46 -5.13
CA ILE A 566 15.16 6.36 -5.00
C ILE A 566 14.65 5.21 -5.89
N ALA A 567 15.26 4.03 -5.76
CA ALA A 567 15.03 2.90 -6.66
C ALA A 567 13.55 2.46 -6.75
N ASN A 568 12.77 2.67 -5.69
CA ASN A 568 11.33 2.39 -5.65
C ASN A 568 10.47 3.67 -5.72
N GLY A 569 11.04 4.82 -6.09
CA GLY A 569 10.36 6.11 -6.12
C GLY A 569 10.45 6.89 -4.81
N ILE A 570 9.61 7.93 -4.69
CA ILE A 570 9.51 8.81 -3.51
C ILE A 570 8.11 8.76 -2.90
N GLN A 571 7.98 9.19 -1.65
CA GLN A 571 6.68 9.35 -0.99
C GLN A 571 6.49 10.77 -0.48
N ILE A 572 5.25 11.27 -0.57
CA ILE A 572 4.90 12.68 -0.33
C ILE A 572 3.94 12.87 0.85
N PHE A 573 3.95 11.94 1.81
CA PHE A 573 3.20 12.06 3.05
C PHE A 573 4.03 11.62 4.26
N PRO A 574 3.69 12.08 5.48
CA PRO A 574 4.56 11.99 6.66
C PRO A 574 4.95 10.56 7.08
N GLY A 575 6.06 10.43 7.81
CA GLY A 575 6.57 9.16 8.32
C GLY A 575 8.06 8.93 8.11
N SER A 576 8.89 9.96 7.96
CA SER A 576 10.34 9.79 7.83
C SER A 576 11.13 11.00 8.34
N VAL A 577 12.38 10.73 8.73
CA VAL A 577 13.38 11.76 9.02
C VAL A 577 14.77 11.35 8.52
N PRO A 578 15.60 12.33 8.12
CA PRO A 578 17.01 12.10 7.83
C PRO A 578 17.79 11.88 9.14
N VAL A 579 18.82 11.02 9.06
CA VAL A 579 19.72 10.68 10.17
C VAL A 579 21.05 11.39 10.00
N TYR A 580 21.50 12.02 11.09
CA TYR A 580 22.73 12.82 11.11
C TYR A 580 23.75 12.27 12.10
N ARG A 581 25.03 12.39 11.73
CA ARG A 581 26.18 12.32 12.64
C ARG A 581 26.79 13.72 12.72
N GLY A 582 26.61 14.40 13.85
CA GLY A 582 26.88 15.83 13.93
C GLY A 582 25.99 16.61 12.95
N ASP A 583 26.60 17.26 11.97
CA ASP A 583 25.95 17.98 10.87
C ASP A 583 26.02 17.24 9.52
N THR A 584 26.55 16.02 9.51
CA THR A 584 26.68 15.19 8.31
C THR A 584 25.48 14.26 8.16
N LEU A 585 24.80 14.32 7.01
CA LEU A 585 23.75 13.38 6.65
C LEU A 585 24.35 12.02 6.34
N ILE A 586 23.94 10.97 7.07
CA ILE A 586 24.46 9.61 6.90
C ILE A 586 23.41 8.59 6.43
N GLY A 587 22.14 8.99 6.36
CA GLY A 587 21.05 8.17 5.85
C GLY A 587 19.69 8.61 6.37
N GLY A 588 18.72 7.69 6.44
CA GLY A 588 17.33 8.03 6.75
C GLY A 588 16.55 6.85 7.35
N ILE A 589 15.54 7.18 8.14
CA ILE A 589 14.54 6.23 8.65
C ILE A 589 13.17 6.59 8.10
N GLY A 590 12.42 5.58 7.67
CA GLY A 590 11.04 5.71 7.24
C GLY A 590 10.16 4.67 7.91
N VAL A 591 8.92 5.06 8.20
CA VAL A 591 7.91 4.28 8.93
C VAL A 591 6.58 4.39 8.20
N SER A 592 5.89 3.26 8.04
CA SER A 592 4.54 3.25 7.45
C SER A 592 3.71 2.07 7.94
N GLY A 593 2.43 2.32 8.25
CA GLY A 593 1.43 1.28 8.48
C GLY A 593 0.25 1.68 9.36
N ASP A 594 0.32 2.81 10.07
CA ASP A 594 -0.80 3.34 10.87
C ASP A 594 -1.17 4.76 10.38
N GLY A 595 -1.69 5.62 11.24
CA GLY A 595 -1.89 7.03 10.92
C GLY A 595 -0.58 7.78 10.69
N ILE A 596 -0.62 8.81 9.83
CA ILE A 596 0.57 9.59 9.45
C ILE A 596 1.27 10.31 10.62
N GLU A 597 0.57 10.57 11.72
CA GLU A 597 1.15 11.14 12.93
C GLU A 597 1.87 10.07 13.76
N GLN A 598 1.33 8.84 13.82
CA GLN A 598 1.99 7.69 14.42
C GLN A 598 3.29 7.37 13.67
N ASP A 599 3.24 7.33 12.33
CA ASP A 599 4.41 7.08 11.49
C ASP A 599 5.52 8.12 11.75
N ASP A 600 5.17 9.41 11.75
CA ASP A 600 6.10 10.51 12.05
C ASP A 600 6.73 10.39 13.42
N MET A 601 5.88 10.16 14.44
CA MET A 601 6.32 10.04 15.82
C MET A 601 7.27 8.85 15.99
N ILE A 602 6.95 7.69 15.40
CA ILE A 602 7.77 6.48 15.51
C ILE A 602 9.12 6.70 14.79
N ALA A 603 9.13 7.33 13.62
CA ALA A 603 10.38 7.62 12.91
C ALA A 603 11.28 8.56 13.71
N PHE A 604 10.72 9.67 14.20
CA PHE A 604 11.46 10.72 14.89
C PHE A 604 11.90 10.33 16.31
N LEU A 605 11.01 9.74 17.10
CA LEU A 605 11.34 9.29 18.45
C LEU A 605 12.18 8.02 18.45
N GLY A 606 11.97 7.12 17.48
CA GLY A 606 12.83 5.95 17.30
C GLY A 606 14.28 6.36 17.07
N LEU A 607 14.51 7.38 16.24
CA LEU A 607 15.84 7.96 16.04
C LEU A 607 16.38 8.68 17.28
N HIS A 608 15.54 9.46 17.96
CA HIS A 608 15.94 10.13 19.19
C HIS A 608 16.39 9.14 20.28
N GLU A 609 15.58 8.13 20.59
CA GLU A 609 15.87 7.11 21.60
C GLU A 609 17.09 6.26 21.21
N ALA A 610 17.28 5.99 19.92
CA ALA A 610 18.51 5.35 19.43
C ALA A 610 19.73 6.24 19.66
N GLY A 611 19.63 7.54 19.38
CA GLY A 611 20.69 8.51 19.64
C GLY A 611 21.07 8.55 21.12
N GLU A 612 20.10 8.60 22.03
CA GLU A 612 20.35 8.52 23.47
C GLU A 612 21.07 7.23 23.87
N ALA A 613 20.58 6.07 23.37
CA ALA A 613 21.17 4.76 23.65
C ALA A 613 22.61 4.62 23.12
N LEU A 614 22.93 5.33 22.03
CA LEU A 614 24.24 5.31 21.37
C LEU A 614 25.16 6.45 21.82
N GLY A 615 24.77 7.24 22.83
CA GLY A 615 25.57 8.37 23.32
C GLY A 615 25.74 9.50 22.29
N GLY A 616 24.76 9.66 21.39
CA GLY A 616 24.73 10.69 20.36
C GLY A 616 25.55 10.37 19.10
N SER A 617 25.92 9.10 18.84
CA SER A 617 26.66 8.73 17.62
C SER A 617 25.88 8.98 16.33
N ILE A 618 24.55 8.92 16.43
CA ILE A 618 23.56 9.29 15.40
C ILE A 618 22.44 10.09 16.08
N ASN A 619 21.85 11.05 15.37
CA ASN A 619 20.80 11.91 15.91
C ASN A 619 19.80 12.32 14.83
N ASN A 620 18.68 12.91 15.28
CA ASN A 620 17.85 13.76 14.43
C ASN A 620 18.69 14.92 13.84
N ALA A 621 18.22 15.47 12.73
CA ALA A 621 18.84 16.66 12.15
C ALA A 621 18.98 17.80 13.18
N PRO A 622 20.10 18.54 13.19
CA PRO A 622 20.24 19.77 13.97
C PRO A 622 19.10 20.74 13.66
N VAL A 623 18.50 21.35 14.69
CA VAL A 623 17.31 22.23 14.54
C VAL A 623 17.54 23.34 13.52
N ALA A 624 18.74 23.93 13.49
CA ALA A 624 19.10 25.00 12.56
C ALA A 624 19.13 24.56 11.08
N LEU A 625 19.23 23.26 10.80
CA LEU A 625 19.20 22.72 9.43
C LEU A 625 17.80 22.28 9.00
N ARG A 626 16.82 22.16 9.91
CA ARG A 626 15.52 21.57 9.62
C ARG A 626 14.69 22.46 8.68
N ALA A 627 13.94 21.83 7.79
CA ALA A 627 13.08 22.53 6.83
C ALA A 627 12.00 23.42 7.47
N ASP A 628 11.65 23.19 8.75
CA ASP A 628 10.75 24.08 9.50
C ASP A 628 11.38 25.43 9.87
N GLN A 629 12.65 25.68 9.54
CA GLN A 629 13.24 27.02 9.55
C GLN A 629 12.86 27.83 8.30
N LEU A 630 12.31 27.19 7.26
CA LEU A 630 11.92 27.83 6.01
C LEU A 630 10.47 28.32 6.06
N THR A 631 10.22 29.45 5.37
CA THR A 631 8.88 30.06 5.24
C THR A 631 8.51 30.39 3.78
N PRO A 632 8.51 29.43 2.84
CA PRO A 632 8.15 29.71 1.45
C PRO A 632 6.72 30.24 1.35
N GLY A 633 6.53 31.30 0.55
CA GLY A 633 5.25 31.99 0.46
C GLY A 633 4.75 32.57 1.79
N GLY A 634 5.66 32.83 2.75
CA GLY A 634 5.33 33.33 4.09
C GLY A 634 4.76 32.28 5.05
N THR A 635 4.71 31.00 4.67
CA THR A 635 4.19 29.91 5.51
C THR A 635 5.31 28.99 5.95
N ARG A 636 5.42 28.76 7.27
CA ARG A 636 6.41 27.86 7.86
C ARG A 636 6.13 26.41 7.46
N LEU A 637 7.13 25.71 6.94
CA LEU A 637 7.01 24.27 6.68
C LEU A 637 6.90 23.48 7.99
N ARG A 638 6.19 22.36 7.96
CA ARG A 638 6.10 21.44 9.10
C ARG A 638 7.20 20.38 9.01
N TYR A 639 7.88 20.09 10.10
CA TYR A 639 8.90 19.04 10.14
C TYR A 639 8.37 17.70 10.68
N ILE A 640 7.79 17.68 11.88
CA ILE A 640 7.19 16.49 12.49
C ILE A 640 5.90 16.88 13.21
N GLN A 641 4.92 15.98 13.23
CA GLN A 641 3.72 16.11 14.04
C GLN A 641 3.43 14.80 14.74
N CYS A 642 3.34 14.86 16.07
CA CYS A 642 3.07 13.69 16.89
C CYS A 642 1.63 13.74 17.42
N PRO A 643 0.95 12.58 17.53
CA PRO A 643 -0.46 12.52 17.85
C PRO A 643 -0.74 12.98 19.28
N GLN A 644 -1.96 13.45 19.50
CA GLN A 644 -2.50 13.65 20.84
C GLN A 644 -2.76 12.29 21.49
N THR A 645 -2.46 12.16 22.80
CA THR A 645 -2.51 10.88 23.52
C THR A 645 -1.74 9.77 22.79
N PRO A 646 -0.42 9.95 22.63
CA PRO A 646 0.39 9.15 21.72
C PRO A 646 0.60 7.70 22.16
N TYR A 647 0.53 7.42 23.47
CA TYR A 647 0.88 6.13 24.02
C TYR A 647 -0.33 5.39 24.62
N ILE A 648 -0.26 4.07 24.59
CA ILE A 648 -1.22 3.18 25.27
C ILE A 648 -0.88 2.95 26.75
N ASP A 649 0.36 3.24 27.13
CA ASP A 649 0.93 2.93 28.45
C ASP A 649 1.30 4.17 29.27
N SER A 650 0.96 5.37 28.77
CA SER A 650 1.28 6.64 29.41
C SER A 650 0.36 7.76 28.94
N ASP A 651 0.09 8.72 29.84
CA ASP A 651 -0.66 9.95 29.55
C ASP A 651 0.22 11.11 29.03
N THR A 652 1.53 10.88 28.82
CA THR A 652 2.47 11.91 28.36
C THR A 652 2.01 12.53 27.03
N GLN A 653 2.00 13.86 26.96
CA GLN A 653 1.66 14.63 25.76
C GLN A 653 2.88 15.37 25.21
N ASN A 654 2.76 15.91 23.99
CA ASN A 654 3.83 16.70 23.33
C ASN A 654 5.18 15.98 23.30
N VAL A 655 5.16 14.66 23.10
CA VAL A 655 6.31 13.75 23.26
C VAL A 655 7.50 14.03 22.34
N CYS A 656 7.27 14.80 21.28
CA CYS A 656 8.27 15.22 20.29
C CYS A 656 8.82 16.63 20.53
N ALA A 657 8.26 17.39 21.47
CA ALA A 657 8.72 18.75 21.76
C ALA A 657 10.13 18.72 22.37
N GLY A 658 11.01 19.59 21.87
CA GLY A 658 12.38 19.75 22.38
C GLY A 658 13.38 18.67 21.93
N LYS A 659 13.03 17.84 20.94
CA LYS A 659 13.85 16.74 20.42
C LYS A 659 14.38 16.97 19.00
#